data_AF-A0A8B6G967-F1
#
_entry.id   AF-A0A8B6G967-F1
#
_cell.length_a   1.000
_cell.length_b   1.000
_cell.length_c   1.000
_cell.angle_alpha   90.00
_cell.angle_beta   90.00
_cell.angle_gamma   90.00
#
_symmetry.space_group_name_H-M   'P 1'
#
loop_
_entity.id
_entity.type
_entity.pdbx_description
1 polymer ?
#
loop_
_entity_poly.entity_id
_entity_poly.type
_entity_poly.pdbx_seq_one_letter_code
_entity_poly.pdbx_strand_id
1 'polypeptide(L)'
;MLSTATDIVGRADQAFVVGQGLSNAGVELLGQKLANMTIGDIKAMLDLKNMDPLVVAELIGQIKDLTIALLSEFVSKVLSDPSNMFKSEDFVVKGDVSFPRVNVNFFRYVQPIPVGPLILWLKFGCGAYYGMKFEVGAKIMAMKAFAGITPYGGAHAWGSISICFGPLCGVLRLDGYVMELRFPTTAEVGFSKFPLDIGLSMYLELIPLQLQLSGKVTLEIDLAFTSFTMTLFKAVLWRYRTATIRQKIFDNRSGQQDATAPEVSSFTDDPDNMAKRSTPSCTVSQTPFLDYTESEFQISIRAEDDRCQVRLYLNIGTVPWTSDVLHRFELGGPSTIVKEKLKNEGTGVPIYFTMIAENNSGQKSEAYCSLSTYDVTVPGGRFLEEFMSTSNPDELRAYVTVYEDSEVTQALVGVGYGKDIYGDQTVAWNDVDLDHHEINDDLGDDRFNRKVLTEMFTGPVTGRLIGPKAAKNTIKYSPGDCARACADLPLSKCMSFNYDFGTAECELMEAIEGHHYTKSRSRLFEHYERLGIGKSKRFIYENMNLLHNKVHYFNFRIVNVLGYESILTSEGVLVDITTPETGIIRNKTTDYHEIIPCMDLIPEHDRPDWQIWCRGVNPKIQNHRLIVDGEGSETVFNGPVPMSNVRYTRANRYISANWDGFVDREAGMLGYTIWVGHQECEDLIHIHHDPHKHLFDKSQWTHSAMISPIPAPYNILPDDEYFITVRALNDVKYGGPLAATVCHTVPYTVDNSRPIMTDILWCII
;
A
#
# COMPACT_ATOMS: atom_id res chain seq x y z
N MET A 1 10.22 53.64 -44.88
CA MET A 1 9.23 53.67 -43.79
C MET A 1 9.58 52.53 -42.85
N LEU A 2 10.07 52.85 -41.66
CA LEU A 2 10.93 51.99 -40.82
C LEU A 2 10.31 51.72 -39.43
N SER A 3 8.97 51.75 -39.31
CA SER A 3 8.30 51.65 -38.00
C SER A 3 7.34 50.47 -37.83
N THR A 4 7.34 49.48 -38.73
CA THR A 4 6.50 48.27 -38.61
C THR A 4 7.27 47.02 -38.21
N ALA A 5 8.60 47.07 -38.14
CA ALA A 5 9.45 45.92 -37.84
C ALA A 5 9.52 45.56 -36.34
N THR A 6 9.16 46.48 -35.44
CA THR A 6 9.20 46.25 -33.99
C THR A 6 7.91 45.67 -33.42
N ASP A 7 6.79 45.75 -34.16
CA ASP A 7 5.48 45.26 -33.69
C ASP A 7 5.20 43.78 -34.06
N ILE A 8 6.14 43.13 -34.78
CA ILE A 8 6.03 41.74 -35.25
C ILE A 8 6.73 40.76 -34.28
N VAL A 9 7.74 41.22 -33.54
CA VAL A 9 8.46 40.38 -32.56
C VAL A 9 7.57 40.06 -31.35
N GLY A 10 6.76 41.03 -30.89
CA GLY A 10 5.82 40.82 -29.79
C GLY A 10 4.59 39.97 -30.11
N ARG A 11 4.35 39.61 -31.38
CA ARG A 11 3.24 38.73 -31.80
C ARG A 11 3.67 37.32 -32.17
N ALA A 12 4.98 37.01 -32.14
CA ALA A 12 5.48 35.65 -32.31
C ALA A 12 5.06 34.73 -31.14
N ASP A 13 4.93 35.29 -29.92
CA ASP A 13 4.47 34.56 -28.72
C ASP A 13 2.97 34.20 -28.76
N GLN A 14 2.22 34.67 -29.76
CA GLN A 14 0.81 34.29 -29.98
C GLN A 14 0.64 33.26 -31.11
N ALA A 15 1.72 32.83 -31.78
CA ALA A 15 1.66 31.82 -32.84
C ALA A 15 1.60 30.37 -32.29
N PHE A 16 1.77 30.20 -30.98
CA PHE A 16 1.88 28.91 -30.31
C PHE A 16 0.99 28.89 -29.06
N VAL A 17 -0.04 28.04 -29.05
CA VAL A 17 -0.80 27.68 -27.85
C VAL A 17 -0.49 26.23 -27.54
N VAL A 18 0.13 25.99 -26.38
CA VAL A 18 0.44 24.65 -25.87
C VAL A 18 -0.86 23.82 -25.86
N GLY A 19 -0.87 22.71 -26.60
CA GLY A 19 -2.02 21.79 -26.69
C GLY A 19 -2.98 22.00 -27.86
N GLN A 20 -2.80 23.02 -28.72
CA GLN A 20 -3.72 23.26 -29.86
C GLN A 20 -3.07 23.34 -31.26
N GLY A 21 -1.74 23.19 -31.38
CA GLY A 21 -1.06 23.19 -32.68
C GLY A 21 -0.99 24.57 -33.37
N LEU A 22 -0.43 24.60 -34.59
CA LEU A 22 -0.26 25.83 -35.40
C LEU A 22 -1.63 26.31 -35.91
N SER A 23 -1.99 27.57 -35.67
CA SER A 23 -3.21 28.15 -36.24
C SER A 23 -3.10 28.31 -37.77
N ASN A 24 -4.23 28.27 -38.49
CA ASN A 24 -4.28 28.56 -39.94
C ASN A 24 -3.59 29.90 -40.28
N ALA A 25 -3.65 30.87 -39.38
CA ALA A 25 -2.97 32.16 -39.51
C ALA A 25 -1.43 32.05 -39.45
N GLY A 26 -0.88 31.10 -38.67
CA GLY A 26 0.56 30.85 -38.58
C GLY A 26 1.15 30.24 -39.86
N VAL A 27 0.42 29.34 -40.52
CA VAL A 27 0.80 28.77 -41.82
C VAL A 27 0.71 29.83 -42.92
N GLU A 28 -0.30 30.70 -42.86
CA GLU A 28 -0.49 31.81 -43.79
C GLU A 28 0.60 32.88 -43.64
N LEU A 29 1.02 33.20 -42.41
CA LEU A 29 2.15 34.09 -42.10
C LEU A 29 3.48 33.55 -42.61
N LEU A 30 3.74 32.25 -42.48
CA LEU A 30 4.95 31.61 -42.99
C LEU A 30 4.96 31.60 -44.53
N GLY A 31 3.81 31.32 -45.14
CA GLY A 31 3.61 31.41 -46.59
C GLY A 31 3.83 32.83 -47.13
N GLN A 32 3.37 33.86 -46.40
CA GLN A 32 3.62 35.26 -46.74
C GLN A 32 5.10 35.65 -46.55
N LYS A 33 5.77 35.13 -45.52
CA LYS A 33 7.22 35.37 -45.27
C LYS A 33 8.08 34.80 -46.40
N LEU A 34 7.76 33.60 -46.89
CA LEU A 34 8.44 32.98 -48.05
C LEU A 34 8.10 33.68 -49.38
N ALA A 35 6.87 34.15 -49.55
CA ALA A 35 6.45 34.88 -50.75
C ALA A 35 6.99 36.30 -50.85
N ASN A 36 7.39 36.92 -49.72
CA ASN A 36 7.98 38.26 -49.67
C ASN A 36 9.51 38.30 -49.84
N MET A 37 10.17 37.15 -50.01
CA MET A 37 11.61 37.12 -50.33
C MET A 37 11.83 37.55 -51.78
N THR A 38 12.79 38.45 -52.00
CA THR A 38 13.10 38.93 -53.35
C THR A 38 13.89 37.87 -54.13
N ILE A 39 13.86 37.96 -55.47
CA ILE A 39 14.73 37.14 -56.34
C ILE A 39 16.22 37.36 -55.99
N GLY A 40 16.58 38.52 -55.41
CA GLY A 40 17.91 38.79 -54.86
C GLY A 40 18.25 37.98 -53.62
N ASP A 41 17.29 37.76 -52.71
CA ASP A 41 17.45 36.94 -51.51
C ASP A 41 17.53 35.44 -51.86
N ILE A 42 16.77 35.01 -52.88
CA ILE A 42 16.85 33.66 -53.44
C ILE A 42 18.18 33.46 -54.20
N LYS A 43 18.72 34.50 -54.85
CA LYS A 43 20.03 34.48 -55.51
C LYS A 43 21.19 34.48 -54.50
N ALA A 44 21.02 35.13 -53.34
CA ALA A 44 21.95 35.04 -52.22
C ALA A 44 21.96 33.64 -51.57
N MET A 45 20.81 32.93 -51.57
CA MET A 45 20.72 31.53 -51.16
C MET A 45 21.28 30.53 -52.19
N LEU A 46 21.36 30.90 -53.48
CA LEU A 46 21.78 30.02 -54.57
C LEU A 46 23.20 30.27 -55.10
N ASP A 47 23.93 31.26 -54.57
CA ASP A 47 25.35 31.45 -54.89
C ASP A 47 26.19 30.41 -54.14
N LEU A 48 26.35 29.25 -54.80
CA LEU A 48 26.96 27.99 -54.36
C LEU A 48 28.43 28.04 -53.88
N LYS A 49 28.97 29.21 -53.53
CA LYS A 49 30.39 29.32 -53.13
C LYS A 49 30.67 29.85 -51.74
N ASN A 50 29.70 30.37 -50.97
CA ASN A 50 29.92 30.76 -49.57
C ASN A 50 28.59 30.75 -48.78
N MET A 51 28.09 29.58 -48.38
CA MET A 51 27.02 29.50 -47.38
C MET A 51 27.62 29.42 -45.97
N ASP A 52 27.09 30.23 -45.06
CA ASP A 52 27.26 30.10 -43.62
C ASP A 52 26.43 28.89 -43.14
N PRO A 53 27.06 27.82 -42.60
CA PRO A 53 26.37 26.61 -42.14
C PRO A 53 25.21 26.86 -41.18
N LEU A 54 25.26 28.00 -40.47
CA LEU A 54 24.26 28.38 -39.46
C LEU A 54 22.88 28.67 -40.07
N VAL A 55 22.83 29.28 -41.25
CA VAL A 55 21.56 29.70 -41.90
C VAL A 55 20.83 28.50 -42.52
N VAL A 56 21.60 27.53 -43.05
CA VAL A 56 21.06 26.26 -43.55
C VAL A 56 20.54 25.41 -42.38
N ALA A 57 21.27 25.39 -41.25
CA ALA A 57 20.84 24.70 -40.04
C ALA A 57 19.56 25.31 -39.43
N GLU A 58 19.41 26.64 -39.45
CA GLU A 58 18.22 27.32 -38.95
C GLU A 58 16.97 27.02 -39.80
N LEU A 59 17.10 26.99 -41.13
CA LEU A 59 16.02 26.59 -42.03
C LEU A 59 15.63 25.11 -41.82
N ILE A 60 16.62 24.23 -41.62
CA ILE A 60 16.39 22.81 -41.30
C ILE A 60 15.69 22.66 -39.94
N GLY A 61 16.06 23.48 -38.95
CA GLY A 61 15.39 23.54 -37.65
C GLY A 61 13.92 23.91 -37.76
N GLN A 62 13.60 24.95 -38.53
CA GLN A 62 12.21 25.38 -38.76
C GLN A 62 11.37 24.33 -39.51
N ILE A 63 11.98 23.60 -40.46
CA ILE A 63 11.32 22.48 -41.16
C ILE A 63 11.10 21.28 -40.21
N LYS A 64 12.06 21.01 -39.32
CA LYS A 64 11.95 19.96 -38.30
C LYS A 64 10.79 20.25 -37.34
N ASP A 65 10.70 21.47 -36.83
CA ASP A 65 9.64 21.88 -35.90
C ASP A 65 8.25 21.84 -36.55
N LEU A 66 8.15 22.29 -37.81
CA LEU A 66 6.93 22.19 -38.61
C LEU A 66 6.51 20.72 -38.83
N THR A 67 7.47 19.83 -39.05
CA THR A 67 7.21 18.40 -39.24
C THR A 67 6.68 17.75 -37.96
N ILE A 68 7.27 18.09 -36.82
CA ILE A 68 6.82 17.60 -35.49
C ILE A 68 5.39 18.10 -35.21
N ALA A 69 5.09 19.36 -35.53
CA ALA A 69 3.76 19.93 -35.34
C ALA A 69 2.69 19.22 -36.20
N LEU A 70 2.94 19.05 -37.51
CA LEU A 70 2.04 18.35 -38.43
C LEU A 70 1.84 16.87 -38.06
N LEU A 71 2.89 16.23 -37.54
CA LEU A 71 2.85 14.84 -37.06
C LEU A 71 1.93 14.70 -35.84
N SER A 72 2.05 15.62 -34.86
CA SER A 72 1.24 15.59 -33.64
C SER A 72 -0.26 15.66 -33.93
N GLU A 73 -0.66 16.52 -34.87
CA GLU A 73 -2.06 16.67 -35.27
C GLU A 73 -2.57 15.42 -36.03
N PHE A 74 -1.74 14.85 -36.90
CA PHE A 74 -2.09 13.64 -37.64
C PHE A 74 -2.24 12.42 -36.71
N VAL A 75 -1.32 12.21 -35.78
CA VAL A 75 -1.37 11.12 -34.79
C VAL A 75 -2.63 11.25 -33.91
N SER A 76 -2.98 12.47 -33.48
CA SER A 76 -4.19 12.71 -32.68
C SER A 76 -5.48 12.34 -33.42
N LYS A 77 -5.55 12.58 -34.74
CA LYS A 77 -6.72 12.23 -35.57
C LYS A 77 -6.79 10.74 -35.89
N VAL A 78 -5.66 10.07 -36.13
CA VAL A 78 -5.64 8.62 -36.45
C VAL A 78 -5.93 7.75 -35.24
N LEU A 79 -5.53 8.15 -34.02
CA LEU A 79 -5.82 7.42 -32.79
C LEU A 79 -7.30 7.52 -32.34
N SER A 80 -8.11 8.37 -32.99
CA SER A 80 -9.51 8.61 -32.61
C SER A 80 -10.53 7.62 -33.22
N ASP A 81 -10.14 6.73 -34.15
CA ASP A 81 -11.03 5.69 -34.69
C ASP A 81 -10.26 4.36 -34.96
N PRO A 82 -10.24 3.41 -34.00
CA PRO A 82 -9.40 2.21 -34.10
C PRO A 82 -10.03 1.03 -34.85
N SER A 83 -11.24 1.18 -35.40
CA SER A 83 -12.14 0.02 -35.51
C SER A 83 -12.07 -0.83 -36.79
N ASN A 84 -11.26 -0.54 -37.82
CA ASN A 84 -11.34 -1.32 -39.08
C ASN A 84 -10.09 -1.41 -39.97
N MET A 85 -8.88 -1.64 -39.44
CA MET A 85 -7.66 -1.54 -40.25
C MET A 85 -6.61 -2.64 -40.07
N PHE A 86 -6.99 -3.93 -40.21
CA PHE A 86 -6.01 -5.01 -40.33
C PHE A 86 -6.41 -6.06 -41.38
N LYS A 87 -6.09 -5.78 -42.65
CA LYS A 87 -5.79 -6.80 -43.65
C LYS A 87 -4.59 -6.36 -44.47
N SER A 88 -3.69 -7.32 -44.68
CA SER A 88 -2.34 -7.20 -45.22
C SER A 88 -2.23 -6.39 -46.52
N GLU A 89 -1.78 -5.15 -46.38
CA GLU A 89 -0.82 -4.38 -47.20
C GLU A 89 -0.66 -3.03 -46.45
N ASP A 90 0.56 -2.48 -46.37
CA ASP A 90 0.88 -1.33 -45.51
C ASP A 90 -0.04 -0.13 -45.85
N PHE A 91 -0.97 0.21 -44.95
CA PHE A 91 -1.95 1.26 -45.20
C PHE A 91 -1.26 2.62 -45.19
N VAL A 92 -1.17 3.24 -46.36
CA VAL A 92 -0.60 4.58 -46.53
C VAL A 92 -1.73 5.60 -46.46
N VAL A 93 -1.81 6.33 -45.35
CA VAL A 93 -2.65 7.52 -45.28
C VAL A 93 -1.86 8.66 -45.85
N LYS A 94 -2.40 9.37 -46.86
CA LYS A 94 -1.74 10.52 -47.47
C LYS A 94 -2.75 11.64 -47.67
N GLY A 95 -2.42 12.83 -47.19
CA GLY A 95 -3.11 14.08 -47.51
C GLY A 95 -2.16 15.00 -48.27
N ASP A 96 -2.67 15.71 -49.27
CA ASP A 96 -1.94 16.77 -49.95
C ASP A 96 -2.70 18.10 -49.93
N VAL A 97 -1.98 19.16 -49.60
CA VAL A 97 -2.49 20.54 -49.63
C VAL A 97 -1.65 21.30 -50.65
N SER A 98 -2.28 21.66 -51.78
CA SER A 98 -1.64 22.51 -52.78
C SER A 98 -2.11 23.94 -52.64
N PHE A 99 -1.19 24.86 -52.41
CA PHE A 99 -1.51 26.28 -52.52
C PHE A 99 -1.78 26.64 -53.99
N PRO A 100 -2.78 27.48 -54.27
CA PRO A 100 -3.13 27.84 -55.63
C PRO A 100 -1.94 28.52 -56.30
N ARG A 101 -1.63 28.10 -57.52
CA ARG A 101 -0.55 28.65 -58.32
C ARG A 101 -0.80 30.14 -58.59
N VAL A 102 0.09 30.99 -58.11
CA VAL A 102 0.04 32.44 -58.34
C VAL A 102 0.75 32.72 -59.66
N ASN A 103 0.05 33.36 -60.60
CA ASN A 103 0.63 33.76 -61.89
C ASN A 103 0.84 35.26 -61.90
N VAL A 104 2.07 35.69 -62.16
CA VAL A 104 2.47 37.09 -62.32
C VAL A 104 2.69 37.33 -63.81
N ASN A 105 1.87 38.16 -64.44
CA ASN A 105 2.06 38.53 -65.84
C ASN A 105 3.08 39.67 -65.93
N PHE A 106 4.15 39.47 -66.69
CA PHE A 106 5.13 40.52 -66.97
C PHE A 106 4.65 41.47 -68.06
N PHE A 107 4.08 40.93 -69.14
CA PHE A 107 3.43 41.72 -70.17
C PHE A 107 2.30 40.94 -70.83
N ARG A 108 1.32 41.69 -71.35
CA ARG A 108 0.21 41.17 -72.14
C ARG A 108 0.00 42.09 -73.32
N TYR A 109 0.09 41.52 -74.52
CA TYR A 109 -0.17 42.20 -75.77
C TYR A 109 -1.44 41.65 -76.39
N VAL A 110 -2.28 42.55 -76.91
CA VAL A 110 -3.54 42.23 -77.57
C VAL A 110 -3.61 43.03 -78.85
N GLN A 111 -3.69 42.36 -79.99
CA GLN A 111 -3.81 42.97 -81.31
C GLN A 111 -5.06 42.46 -82.01
N PRO A 112 -6.02 43.34 -82.34
CA PRO A 112 -7.09 42.99 -83.25
C PRO A 112 -6.56 42.98 -84.69
N ILE A 113 -6.89 41.94 -85.43
CA ILE A 113 -6.62 41.80 -86.86
C ILE A 113 -7.98 41.64 -87.57
N PRO A 114 -8.40 42.61 -88.39
CA PRO A 114 -9.64 42.49 -89.14
C PRO A 114 -9.48 41.43 -90.24
N VAL A 115 -10.36 40.43 -90.24
CA VAL A 115 -10.40 39.37 -91.26
C VAL A 115 -11.83 39.29 -91.80
N GLY A 116 -12.14 40.11 -92.81
CA GLY A 116 -13.50 40.25 -93.34
C GLY A 116 -14.46 40.86 -92.30
N PRO A 117 -15.68 40.32 -92.10
CA PRO A 117 -16.64 40.82 -91.11
C PRO A 117 -16.31 40.37 -89.66
N LEU A 118 -15.25 39.59 -89.46
CA LEU A 118 -14.85 39.06 -88.15
C LEU A 118 -13.55 39.73 -87.67
N ILE A 119 -13.47 39.99 -86.37
CA ILE A 119 -12.24 40.46 -85.73
C ILE A 119 -11.54 39.26 -85.10
N LEU A 120 -10.33 38.99 -85.56
CA LEU A 120 -9.45 38.01 -84.95
C LEU A 120 -8.60 38.70 -83.89
N TRP A 121 -8.66 38.22 -82.66
CA TRP A 121 -7.90 38.74 -81.54
C TRP A 121 -6.68 37.86 -81.31
N LEU A 122 -5.50 38.41 -81.59
CA LEU A 122 -4.23 37.80 -81.25
C LEU A 122 -3.79 38.34 -79.89
N LYS A 123 -3.69 37.44 -78.91
CA LYS A 123 -3.25 37.76 -77.54
C LYS A 123 -1.97 36.98 -77.28
N PHE A 124 -0.90 37.63 -76.81
CA PHE A 124 0.28 36.93 -76.31
C PHE A 124 0.78 37.58 -75.03
N GLY A 125 1.40 36.79 -74.17
CA GLY A 125 1.93 37.28 -72.91
C GLY A 125 3.01 36.38 -72.35
N CYS A 126 3.77 36.93 -71.43
CA CYS A 126 4.76 36.22 -70.64
C CYS A 126 4.61 36.61 -69.18
N GLY A 127 4.96 35.69 -68.29
CA GLY A 127 4.87 35.82 -66.86
C GLY A 127 5.75 34.81 -66.13
N ALA A 128 5.69 34.85 -64.82
CA ALA A 128 6.23 33.83 -63.94
C ALA A 128 5.12 33.27 -63.06
N TYR A 129 5.37 32.11 -62.49
CA TYR A 129 4.49 31.51 -61.51
C TYR A 129 5.30 30.87 -60.40
N TYR A 130 4.71 30.85 -59.23
CA TYR A 130 5.22 30.09 -58.11
C TYR A 130 4.06 29.46 -57.34
N GLY A 131 4.38 28.41 -56.61
CA GLY A 131 3.45 27.69 -55.77
C GLY A 131 4.18 26.73 -54.86
N MET A 132 3.43 26.13 -53.95
CA MET A 132 3.96 25.18 -52.99
C MET A 132 2.97 24.05 -52.81
N LYS A 133 3.49 22.82 -52.79
CA LYS A 133 2.71 21.63 -52.49
C LYS A 133 3.22 21.02 -51.18
N PHE A 134 2.30 20.77 -50.26
CA PHE A 134 2.55 20.00 -49.04
C PHE A 134 1.97 18.60 -49.21
N GLU A 135 2.71 17.63 -48.71
CA GLU A 135 2.32 16.24 -48.64
C GLU A 135 2.59 15.76 -47.22
N VAL A 136 1.61 15.19 -46.55
CA VAL A 136 1.79 14.56 -45.25
C VAL A 136 1.16 13.20 -45.30
N GLY A 137 1.85 12.20 -44.77
CA GLY A 137 1.30 10.86 -44.70
C GLY A 137 1.97 10.00 -43.66
N ALA A 138 1.37 8.83 -43.42
CA ALA A 138 1.94 7.81 -42.56
C ALA A 138 1.72 6.43 -43.14
N LYS A 139 2.71 5.57 -42.90
CA LYS A 139 2.70 4.14 -43.10
C LYS A 139 2.49 3.50 -41.74
N ILE A 140 1.27 3.04 -41.49
CA ILE A 140 0.84 2.64 -40.15
C ILE A 140 1.55 1.35 -39.70
N MET A 141 1.69 0.36 -40.59
CA MET A 141 2.36 -0.90 -40.23
C MET A 141 3.88 -0.72 -40.12
N ALA A 142 4.47 0.12 -40.97
CA ALA A 142 5.89 0.46 -40.87
C ALA A 142 6.21 1.42 -39.72
N MET A 143 5.21 1.94 -38.99
CA MET A 143 5.34 2.98 -37.96
C MET A 143 6.22 4.16 -38.41
N LYS A 144 6.00 4.59 -39.66
CA LYS A 144 6.76 5.67 -40.30
C LYS A 144 5.81 6.76 -40.73
N ALA A 145 6.04 7.97 -40.26
CA ALA A 145 5.41 9.15 -40.83
C ALA A 145 6.35 9.83 -41.80
N PHE A 146 5.79 10.50 -42.80
CA PHE A 146 6.55 11.31 -43.72
C PHE A 146 5.84 12.63 -44.01
N ALA A 147 6.62 13.70 -44.09
CA ALA A 147 6.17 15.01 -44.51
C ALA A 147 7.03 15.45 -45.70
N GLY A 148 6.40 16.01 -46.71
CA GLY A 148 7.00 16.47 -47.94
C GLY A 148 6.58 17.89 -48.25
N ILE A 149 7.54 18.74 -48.60
CA ILE A 149 7.29 20.09 -49.11
C ILE A 149 7.93 20.19 -50.48
N THR A 150 7.17 20.64 -51.48
CA THR A 150 7.65 20.86 -52.84
C THR A 150 7.32 22.28 -53.26
N PRO A 151 8.17 23.27 -52.97
CA PRO A 151 8.10 24.56 -53.63
C PRO A 151 8.42 24.38 -55.11
N TYR A 152 7.67 25.08 -55.96
CA TYR A 152 7.87 25.07 -57.39
C TYR A 152 7.66 26.46 -57.98
N GLY A 153 8.39 26.76 -59.05
CA GLY A 153 8.25 28.02 -59.77
C GLY A 153 8.85 27.95 -61.16
N GLY A 154 8.43 28.84 -62.03
CA GLY A 154 8.93 28.86 -63.40
C GLY A 154 8.43 30.04 -64.21
N ALA A 155 8.90 30.13 -65.46
CA ALA A 155 8.39 31.10 -66.41
C ALA A 155 7.25 30.50 -67.24
N HIS A 156 6.28 31.33 -67.59
CA HIS A 156 5.11 30.96 -68.38
C HIS A 156 4.90 31.96 -69.50
N ALA A 157 4.97 31.49 -70.73
CA ALA A 157 4.57 32.23 -71.91
C ALA A 157 3.27 31.65 -72.45
N TRP A 158 2.39 32.49 -72.98
CA TRP A 158 1.17 32.02 -73.62
C TRP A 158 0.83 32.86 -74.84
N GLY A 159 0.22 32.22 -75.83
CA GLY A 159 -0.32 32.86 -77.02
C GLY A 159 -1.70 32.30 -77.30
N SER A 160 -2.65 33.16 -77.67
CA SER A 160 -3.98 32.73 -78.07
C SER A 160 -4.49 33.51 -79.27
N ILE A 161 -5.11 32.79 -80.19
CA ILE A 161 -5.87 33.34 -81.31
C ILE A 161 -7.34 33.10 -81.00
N SER A 162 -8.14 34.16 -81.06
CA SER A 162 -9.58 34.07 -80.79
C SER A 162 -10.40 34.72 -81.90
N ILE A 163 -11.46 34.04 -82.34
CA ILE A 163 -12.45 34.55 -83.28
C ILE A 163 -13.79 34.57 -82.55
N CYS A 164 -14.46 35.72 -82.54
CA CYS A 164 -15.72 35.91 -81.84
C CYS A 164 -16.85 36.24 -82.81
N PHE A 165 -18.01 35.63 -82.60
CA PHE A 165 -19.27 35.95 -83.26
C PHE A 165 -20.30 36.29 -82.19
N GLY A 166 -20.53 37.60 -81.98
CA GLY A 166 -21.30 38.09 -80.84
C GLY A 166 -20.65 37.65 -79.52
N PRO A 167 -21.41 37.09 -78.55
CA PRO A 167 -20.88 36.67 -77.27
C PRO A 167 -20.09 35.36 -77.33
N LEU A 168 -20.08 34.63 -78.46
CA LEU A 168 -19.44 33.32 -78.54
C LEU A 168 -18.09 33.40 -79.26
N CYS A 169 -17.02 32.99 -78.59
CA CYS A 169 -15.65 33.05 -79.08
C CYS A 169 -15.03 31.65 -79.16
N GLY A 170 -14.48 31.30 -80.32
CA GLY A 170 -13.55 30.18 -80.46
C GLY A 170 -12.13 30.66 -80.18
N VAL A 171 -11.44 30.03 -79.23
CA VAL A 171 -10.11 30.41 -78.76
C VAL A 171 -9.15 29.23 -78.91
N LEU A 172 -8.10 29.39 -79.71
CA LEU A 172 -6.97 28.49 -79.73
C LEU A 172 -5.86 29.09 -78.86
N ARG A 173 -5.45 28.40 -77.78
CA ARG A 173 -4.46 28.89 -76.81
C ARG A 173 -3.32 27.90 -76.63
N LEU A 174 -2.09 28.35 -76.88
CA LEU A 174 -0.85 27.68 -76.56
C LEU A 174 -0.29 28.23 -75.24
N ASP A 175 -0.18 27.39 -74.23
CA ASP A 175 0.50 27.70 -72.97
C ASP A 175 1.86 26.99 -72.97
N GLY A 176 2.94 27.74 -72.76
CA GLY A 176 4.30 27.24 -72.67
C GLY A 176 4.94 27.58 -71.33
N TYR A 177 5.25 26.57 -70.53
CA TYR A 177 6.02 26.71 -69.31
C TYR A 177 7.50 26.52 -69.66
N VAL A 178 8.23 27.64 -69.66
CA VAL A 178 9.64 27.72 -70.01
C VAL A 178 10.39 27.67 -68.69
N MET A 179 11.05 26.54 -68.41
CA MET A 179 11.78 26.27 -67.16
C MET A 179 10.87 26.22 -65.91
N GLU A 180 10.53 25.01 -65.49
CA GLU A 180 9.89 24.75 -64.19
C GLU A 180 10.90 24.11 -63.23
N LEU A 181 11.15 24.78 -62.12
CA LEU A 181 11.99 24.32 -61.02
C LEU A 181 11.10 23.77 -59.91
N ARG A 182 11.47 22.63 -59.34
CA ARG A 182 10.82 22.04 -58.15
C ARG A 182 11.89 21.58 -57.18
N PHE A 183 11.66 21.79 -55.88
CA PHE A 183 12.56 21.29 -54.83
C PHE A 183 11.82 20.34 -53.89
N PRO A 184 11.52 19.09 -54.30
CA PRO A 184 10.90 18.15 -53.39
C PRO A 184 11.84 17.79 -52.23
N THR A 185 11.42 18.16 -51.03
CA THR A 185 12.05 17.83 -49.75
C THR A 185 11.14 16.86 -49.01
N THR A 186 11.68 15.74 -48.53
CA THR A 186 10.97 14.75 -47.72
C THR A 186 11.69 14.51 -46.40
N ALA A 187 10.91 14.56 -45.32
CA ALA A 187 11.29 14.14 -43.97
C ALA A 187 10.55 12.84 -43.65
N GLU A 188 11.28 11.81 -43.22
CA GLU A 188 10.72 10.55 -42.71
C GLU A 188 11.06 10.43 -41.23
N VAL A 189 10.07 10.08 -40.39
CA VAL A 189 10.22 9.91 -38.95
C VAL A 189 9.67 8.55 -38.54
N GLY A 190 10.48 7.73 -37.87
CA GLY A 190 10.03 6.50 -37.23
C GLY A 190 9.56 6.76 -35.79
N PHE A 191 8.37 6.29 -35.41
CA PHE A 191 7.81 6.50 -34.06
C PHE A 191 7.71 5.22 -33.22
N SER A 192 8.40 4.15 -33.62
CA SER A 192 8.42 2.88 -32.89
C SER A 192 9.41 2.82 -31.73
N LYS A 193 10.35 3.77 -31.62
CA LYS A 193 11.45 3.77 -30.64
C LYS A 193 11.94 5.20 -30.34
N PHE A 194 12.52 5.41 -29.15
CA PHE A 194 13.07 6.70 -28.72
C PHE A 194 14.61 6.59 -28.55
N PRO A 195 15.40 7.63 -28.90
CA PRO A 195 14.99 8.88 -29.58
C PRO A 195 14.53 8.64 -31.03
N LEU A 196 13.67 9.55 -31.52
CA LEU A 196 13.06 9.47 -32.85
C LEU A 196 14.12 9.66 -33.95
N ASP A 197 14.26 8.69 -34.86
CA ASP A 197 15.15 8.76 -36.02
C ASP A 197 14.48 9.58 -37.14
N ILE A 198 15.14 10.67 -37.58
CA ILE A 198 14.64 11.62 -38.59
C ILE A 198 15.53 11.57 -39.84
N GLY A 199 15.02 10.93 -40.90
CA GLY A 199 15.67 10.90 -42.21
C GLY A 199 15.21 12.05 -43.09
N LEU A 200 16.10 13.01 -43.39
CA LEU A 200 15.83 14.14 -44.31
C LEU A 200 16.48 13.90 -45.68
N SER A 201 15.74 14.12 -46.76
CA SER A 201 16.27 14.11 -48.13
C SER A 201 15.68 15.22 -49.01
N MET A 202 16.50 15.83 -49.87
CA MET A 202 16.07 16.91 -50.77
C MET A 202 16.64 16.71 -52.19
N TYR A 203 15.79 16.91 -53.19
CA TYR A 203 16.15 16.84 -54.61
C TYR A 203 15.83 18.16 -55.33
N LEU A 204 16.61 18.48 -56.36
CA LEU A 204 16.31 19.48 -57.39
C LEU A 204 15.70 18.77 -58.59
N GLU A 205 14.49 19.16 -59.01
CA GLU A 205 13.92 18.77 -60.30
C GLU A 205 13.82 19.99 -61.22
N LEU A 206 14.34 19.87 -62.44
CA LEU A 206 14.22 20.86 -63.50
C LEU A 206 13.47 20.25 -64.69
N ILE A 207 12.39 20.90 -65.12
CA ILE A 207 11.64 20.56 -66.33
C ILE A 207 11.88 21.71 -67.33
N PRO A 208 12.75 21.51 -68.34
CA PRO A 208 13.13 22.57 -69.27
C PRO A 208 11.99 23.22 -70.05
N LEU A 209 11.04 22.43 -70.57
CA LEU A 209 9.96 22.94 -71.41
C LEU A 209 8.71 22.06 -71.32
N GLN A 210 7.56 22.68 -71.08
CA GLN A 210 6.24 22.06 -71.23
C GLN A 210 5.33 22.95 -72.08
N LEU A 211 4.85 22.41 -73.20
CA LEU A 211 3.93 23.10 -74.11
C LEU A 211 2.57 22.40 -74.12
N GLN A 212 1.50 23.19 -74.13
CA GLN A 212 0.13 22.69 -74.17
C GLN A 212 -0.72 23.56 -75.10
N LEU A 213 -1.19 22.98 -76.20
CA LEU A 213 -2.14 23.62 -77.11
C LEU A 213 -3.56 23.20 -76.74
N SER A 214 -4.44 24.17 -76.54
CA SER A 214 -5.84 23.94 -76.18
C SER A 214 -6.78 24.72 -77.07
N GLY A 215 -7.85 24.08 -77.52
CA GLY A 215 -9.01 24.73 -78.13
C GLY A 215 -10.07 24.97 -77.07
N LYS A 216 -10.59 26.19 -76.99
CA LYS A 216 -11.63 26.59 -76.04
C LYS A 216 -12.76 27.27 -76.79
N VAL A 217 -13.99 27.08 -76.34
CA VAL A 217 -15.14 27.89 -76.75
C VAL A 217 -15.56 28.67 -75.51
N THR A 218 -15.52 30.00 -75.58
CA THR A 218 -15.86 30.90 -74.48
C THR A 218 -17.07 31.74 -74.82
N LEU A 219 -17.94 31.96 -73.85
CA LEU A 219 -19.04 32.92 -73.90
C LEU A 219 -18.59 34.18 -73.15
N GLU A 220 -18.39 35.28 -73.88
CA GLU A 220 -18.06 36.60 -73.35
C GLU A 220 -19.33 37.48 -73.38
N ILE A 221 -19.92 37.73 -72.21
CA ILE A 221 -21.08 38.61 -72.05
C ILE A 221 -20.59 39.91 -71.41
N ASP A 222 -20.77 41.02 -72.12
CA ASP A 222 -20.41 42.35 -71.64
C ASP A 222 -21.67 43.04 -71.07
N LEU A 223 -21.69 43.27 -69.75
CA LEU A 223 -22.68 44.10 -69.08
C LEU A 223 -22.02 45.43 -68.73
N ALA A 224 -22.75 46.54 -68.78
CA ALA A 224 -22.23 47.91 -68.64
C ALA A 224 -21.31 48.19 -67.42
N PHE A 225 -21.28 47.30 -66.43
CA PHE A 225 -20.46 47.42 -65.22
C PHE A 225 -19.55 46.20 -64.94
N THR A 226 -19.70 45.09 -65.69
CA THR A 226 -18.94 43.84 -65.50
C THR A 226 -18.96 42.97 -66.76
N SER A 227 -17.83 42.40 -67.16
CA SER A 227 -17.77 41.36 -68.20
C SER A 227 -17.63 39.97 -67.59
N PHE A 228 -18.42 39.00 -68.09
CA PHE A 228 -18.35 37.60 -67.68
C PHE A 228 -17.84 36.75 -68.84
N THR A 229 -16.75 36.01 -68.60
CA THR A 229 -16.21 35.03 -69.57
C THR A 229 -16.39 33.62 -69.03
N MET A 230 -17.26 32.83 -69.66
CA MET A 230 -17.51 31.43 -69.29
C MET A 230 -16.94 30.49 -70.35
N THR A 231 -16.17 29.47 -69.97
CA THR A 231 -15.65 28.48 -70.94
C THR A 231 -16.68 27.36 -71.11
N LEU A 232 -17.32 27.28 -72.28
CA LEU A 232 -18.33 26.27 -72.62
C LEU A 232 -17.70 24.92 -72.98
N PHE A 233 -16.53 24.96 -73.63
CA PHE A 233 -15.80 23.75 -74.03
C PHE A 233 -14.31 24.01 -73.97
N LYS A 234 -13.52 23.01 -73.55
CA LYS A 234 -12.06 23.05 -73.52
C LYS A 234 -11.51 21.68 -73.88
N ALA A 235 -10.77 21.60 -74.97
CA ALA A 235 -10.04 20.40 -75.38
C ALA A 235 -8.55 20.68 -75.45
N VAL A 236 -7.73 19.73 -75.02
CA VAL A 236 -6.28 19.76 -75.21
C VAL A 236 -5.99 19.09 -76.54
N LEU A 237 -5.49 19.86 -77.51
CA LEU A 237 -5.24 19.39 -78.87
C LEU A 237 -3.85 18.78 -79.00
N TRP A 238 -2.89 19.29 -78.23
CA TRP A 238 -1.51 18.80 -78.24
C TRP A 238 -0.80 19.13 -76.92
N ARG A 239 0.10 18.24 -76.50
CA ARG A 239 0.93 18.43 -75.31
C ARG A 239 2.34 17.88 -75.56
N TYR A 240 3.34 18.62 -75.12
CA TYR A 240 4.74 18.21 -75.14
C TYR A 240 5.40 18.56 -73.81
N ARG A 241 6.29 17.68 -73.33
CA ARG A 241 7.06 17.88 -72.09
C ARG A 241 8.43 17.25 -72.24
N THR A 242 9.49 17.99 -71.89
CA THR A 242 10.87 17.49 -71.88
C THR A 242 11.12 16.53 -70.70
N ALA A 243 12.16 15.71 -70.81
CA ALA A 243 12.63 14.88 -69.70
C ALA A 243 12.98 15.75 -68.47
N THR A 244 12.65 15.26 -67.28
CA THR A 244 12.96 15.96 -66.02
C THR A 244 14.38 15.65 -65.60
N ILE A 245 15.20 16.68 -65.37
CA ILE A 245 16.55 16.53 -64.84
C ILE A 245 16.44 16.52 -63.32
N ARG A 246 17.01 15.50 -62.67
CA ARG A 246 16.96 15.31 -61.20
C ARG A 246 18.37 15.29 -60.63
N GLN A 247 18.61 16.07 -59.58
CA GLN A 247 19.87 16.05 -58.82
C GLN A 247 19.57 15.99 -57.32
N LYS A 248 20.29 15.13 -56.59
CA LYS A 248 20.16 15.01 -55.13
C LYS A 248 21.01 16.09 -54.46
N ILE A 249 20.42 16.88 -53.56
CA ILE A 249 21.09 18.00 -52.88
C ILE A 249 21.57 17.59 -51.49
N PHE A 250 20.79 16.80 -50.74
CA PHE A 250 21.09 16.43 -49.35
C PHE A 250 20.44 15.09 -48.96
N ASP A 251 21.13 14.28 -48.13
CA ASP A 251 20.62 13.07 -47.48
C ASP A 251 21.36 12.83 -46.15
N ASN A 252 20.64 12.76 -45.03
CA ASN A 252 21.22 12.58 -43.69
C ASN A 252 21.01 11.17 -43.10
N ARG A 253 20.68 10.15 -43.90
CA ARG A 253 20.53 8.78 -43.39
C ARG A 253 21.89 8.22 -42.93
N SER A 254 22.08 8.12 -41.61
CA SER A 254 23.32 7.72 -40.97
C SER A 254 23.62 6.22 -41.15
N GLY A 255 24.76 5.90 -41.79
CA GLY A 255 25.28 4.54 -41.94
C GLY A 255 26.56 4.27 -41.16
N GLN A 256 26.81 4.96 -40.03
CA GLN A 256 28.05 4.83 -39.25
C GLN A 256 27.80 4.21 -37.86
N GLN A 257 28.65 3.27 -37.49
CA GLN A 257 28.56 2.45 -36.27
C GLN A 257 29.16 3.23 -35.07
N ASP A 258 28.34 3.49 -34.04
CA ASP A 258 28.79 4.15 -32.80
C ASP A 258 29.43 3.13 -31.85
N ALA A 259 30.47 3.54 -31.12
CA ALA A 259 31.24 2.72 -30.18
C ALA A 259 31.15 3.21 -28.72
N THR A 260 30.40 4.27 -28.46
CA THR A 260 30.19 4.81 -27.10
C THR A 260 29.14 3.99 -26.33
N ALA A 261 29.20 4.01 -24.99
CA ALA A 261 28.23 3.34 -24.12
C ALA A 261 27.12 4.32 -23.72
N PRO A 262 25.88 3.86 -23.48
CA PRO A 262 24.76 4.72 -23.09
C PRO A 262 25.05 5.52 -21.81
N GLU A 263 24.66 6.78 -21.74
CA GLU A 263 24.73 7.57 -20.52
C GLU A 263 23.45 7.35 -19.68
N VAL A 264 23.63 6.97 -18.41
CA VAL A 264 22.53 6.72 -17.47
C VAL A 264 22.43 7.87 -16.48
N SER A 265 21.25 8.49 -16.41
CA SER A 265 20.95 9.59 -15.48
C SER A 265 19.68 9.30 -14.68
N SER A 266 19.51 10.00 -13.55
CA SER A 266 18.28 9.92 -12.76
C SER A 266 17.12 10.61 -13.48
N PHE A 267 15.94 9.99 -13.44
CA PHE A 267 14.71 10.61 -13.93
C PHE A 267 14.26 11.67 -12.91
N THR A 268 14.22 12.95 -13.32
CA THR A 268 13.67 14.07 -12.54
C THR A 268 12.73 14.87 -13.44
N ASP A 269 11.51 15.13 -12.96
CA ASP A 269 10.48 15.89 -13.68
C ASP A 269 10.68 17.43 -13.60
N ASP A 270 11.78 17.88 -12.98
CA ASP A 270 12.02 19.30 -12.67
C ASP A 270 13.06 19.92 -13.63
N PRO A 271 12.68 20.85 -14.52
CA PRO A 271 13.57 21.45 -15.52
C PRO A 271 14.74 22.26 -14.93
N ASP A 272 14.63 22.70 -13.67
CA ASP A 272 15.54 23.68 -13.06
C ASP A 272 16.79 23.06 -12.37
N ASN A 273 16.88 21.73 -12.27
CA ASN A 273 17.97 21.05 -11.53
C ASN A 273 18.95 20.24 -12.39
N MET A 274 19.17 20.65 -13.65
CA MET A 274 20.07 19.98 -14.62
C MET A 274 21.59 19.95 -14.27
N ALA A 275 22.02 20.41 -13.09
CA ALA A 275 23.44 20.67 -12.82
C ALA A 275 24.00 19.96 -11.58
N LYS A 276 23.81 18.65 -11.43
CA LYS A 276 24.70 17.82 -10.59
C LYS A 276 24.99 16.49 -11.29
N ARG A 277 26.28 16.16 -11.46
CA ARG A 277 26.74 14.80 -11.78
C ARG A 277 26.28 13.88 -10.64
N SER A 278 25.10 13.29 -10.83
CA SER A 278 24.54 12.26 -9.96
C SER A 278 25.16 10.92 -10.35
N THR A 279 25.42 10.08 -9.37
CA THR A 279 25.61 8.64 -9.58
C THR A 279 24.46 8.07 -10.43
N PRO A 280 24.70 7.06 -11.28
CA PRO A 280 23.63 6.41 -12.05
C PRO A 280 22.66 5.72 -11.09
N SER A 281 21.53 6.37 -10.80
CA SER A 281 20.52 5.89 -9.86
C SER A 281 19.19 5.65 -10.57
N CYS A 282 18.67 4.42 -10.48
CA CYS A 282 17.28 4.13 -10.85
C CYS A 282 16.35 4.36 -9.66
N THR A 283 15.05 4.50 -9.92
CA THR A 283 14.03 4.59 -8.87
C THR A 283 13.09 3.40 -8.98
N VAL A 284 12.80 2.76 -7.85
CA VAL A 284 11.86 1.64 -7.75
C VAL A 284 10.89 1.93 -6.62
N SER A 285 9.60 1.75 -6.88
CA SER A 285 8.55 1.83 -5.87
C SER A 285 7.48 0.79 -6.17
N GLN A 286 6.98 0.13 -5.14
CA GLN A 286 5.82 -0.74 -5.25
C GLN A 286 4.56 0.11 -5.37
N THR A 287 3.63 -0.25 -6.26
CA THR A 287 2.40 0.51 -6.45
C THR A 287 1.44 0.26 -5.27
N PRO A 288 0.96 1.31 -4.57
CA PRO A 288 0.03 1.14 -3.46
C PRO A 288 -1.41 0.86 -3.95
N PHE A 289 -2.25 0.37 -3.04
CA PHE A 289 -3.69 0.11 -3.20
C PHE A 289 -4.05 -0.99 -4.21
N LEU A 290 -3.13 -1.92 -4.46
CA LEU A 290 -3.39 -3.15 -5.20
C LEU A 290 -3.70 -4.30 -4.25
N ASP A 291 -4.27 -5.39 -4.77
CA ASP A 291 -4.42 -6.63 -4.01
C ASP A 291 -3.02 -7.25 -3.79
N TYR A 292 -2.76 -7.78 -2.59
CA TYR A 292 -1.47 -8.38 -2.24
C TYR A 292 -1.10 -9.58 -3.14
N THR A 293 -2.07 -10.19 -3.82
CA THR A 293 -1.88 -11.28 -4.79
C THR A 293 -1.55 -10.82 -6.21
N GLU A 294 -1.73 -9.53 -6.51
CA GLU A 294 -1.50 -8.85 -7.79
C GLU A 294 -0.56 -7.65 -7.65
N SER A 295 0.45 -7.77 -6.77
CA SER A 295 1.45 -6.73 -6.55
C SER A 295 2.24 -6.41 -7.82
N GLU A 296 2.57 -5.13 -7.99
CA GLU A 296 3.38 -4.63 -9.10
C GLU A 296 4.35 -3.56 -8.58
N PHE A 297 5.45 -3.37 -9.30
CA PHE A 297 6.41 -2.31 -9.00
C PHE A 297 6.71 -1.49 -10.25
N GLN A 298 6.86 -0.19 -10.04
CA GLN A 298 7.25 0.76 -11.07
C GLN A 298 8.76 0.96 -11.02
N ILE A 299 9.41 0.86 -12.17
CA ILE A 299 10.83 1.17 -12.32
C ILE A 299 10.97 2.33 -13.28
N SER A 300 11.78 3.32 -12.87
CA SER A 300 12.11 4.47 -13.69
C SER A 300 13.63 4.65 -13.81
N ILE A 301 14.10 4.76 -15.05
CA ILE A 301 15.49 4.97 -15.46
C ILE A 301 15.54 5.87 -16.69
N ARG A 302 16.53 6.76 -16.76
CA ARG A 302 16.83 7.50 -17.98
C ARG A 302 18.16 7.01 -18.55
N ALA A 303 18.12 6.45 -19.75
CA ALA A 303 19.31 6.06 -20.50
C ALA A 303 19.26 6.71 -21.88
N GLU A 304 20.31 7.45 -22.22
CA GLU A 304 20.45 8.16 -23.49
C GLU A 304 21.71 7.70 -24.22
N ASP A 305 21.64 7.59 -25.54
CA ASP A 305 22.77 7.33 -26.41
C ASP A 305 22.60 8.27 -27.61
N ASP A 306 23.65 9.03 -27.95
CA ASP A 306 23.58 10.15 -28.89
C ASP A 306 23.32 9.70 -30.32
N ARG A 307 23.49 8.41 -30.64
CA ARG A 307 23.37 7.90 -32.01
C ARG A 307 22.70 6.54 -32.13
N CYS A 308 22.61 5.75 -31.06
CA CYS A 308 22.07 4.40 -31.10
C CYS A 308 20.76 4.22 -30.31
N GLN A 309 19.96 3.23 -30.73
CA GLN A 309 18.82 2.78 -29.93
C GLN A 309 19.34 2.01 -28.71
N VAL A 310 18.81 2.36 -27.54
CA VAL A 310 19.12 1.70 -26.27
C VAL A 310 18.00 0.74 -25.92
N ARG A 311 18.34 -0.51 -25.57
CA ARG A 311 17.44 -1.48 -24.96
C ARG A 311 17.72 -1.55 -23.48
N LEU A 312 16.67 -1.65 -22.68
CA LEU A 312 16.76 -1.71 -21.23
C LEU A 312 16.43 -3.13 -20.77
N TYR A 313 17.30 -3.69 -19.94
CA TYR A 313 17.09 -4.98 -19.29
C TYR A 313 17.13 -4.82 -17.77
N LEU A 314 16.38 -5.66 -17.07
CA LEU A 314 16.31 -5.71 -15.63
C LEU A 314 16.79 -7.07 -15.10
N ASN A 315 17.64 -7.00 -14.08
CA ASN A 315 18.03 -8.12 -13.22
C ASN A 315 17.58 -7.83 -11.79
N ILE A 316 17.07 -8.84 -11.10
CA ILE A 316 16.62 -8.76 -9.70
C ILE A 316 17.30 -9.85 -8.89
N GLY A 317 17.85 -9.48 -7.74
CA GLY A 317 18.47 -10.41 -6.81
C GLY A 317 18.22 -10.08 -5.34
N THR A 318 18.40 -11.07 -4.46
CA THR A 318 18.34 -10.86 -2.99
C THR A 318 19.66 -10.35 -2.42
N VAL A 319 20.71 -10.28 -3.25
CA VAL A 319 22.02 -9.71 -2.93
C VAL A 319 22.33 -8.65 -4.00
N PRO A 320 23.07 -7.57 -3.67
CA PRO A 320 23.48 -6.61 -4.67
C PRO A 320 24.20 -7.28 -5.84
N TRP A 321 23.86 -6.88 -7.07
CA TRP A 321 24.47 -7.38 -8.32
C TRP A 321 24.16 -8.84 -8.69
N THR A 322 23.24 -9.52 -8.00
CA THR A 322 22.77 -10.85 -8.38
C THR A 322 21.49 -10.80 -9.22
N SER A 323 21.15 -11.93 -9.84
CA SER A 323 19.98 -12.09 -10.73
C SER A 323 19.23 -13.39 -10.42
N ASP A 324 19.29 -13.84 -9.16
CA ASP A 324 18.71 -15.10 -8.68
C ASP A 324 17.17 -15.08 -8.66
N VAL A 325 16.56 -13.89 -8.61
CA VAL A 325 15.10 -13.72 -8.64
C VAL A 325 14.60 -13.57 -10.08
N LEU A 326 15.17 -12.63 -10.84
CA LEU A 326 14.80 -12.35 -12.23
C LEU A 326 16.05 -12.01 -13.04
N HIS A 327 16.16 -12.54 -14.26
CA HIS A 327 17.34 -12.35 -15.11
C HIS A 327 16.94 -11.90 -16.52
N ARG A 328 17.52 -10.77 -16.95
CA ARG A 328 17.38 -10.13 -18.27
C ARG A 328 15.93 -9.95 -18.73
N PHE A 329 15.10 -9.38 -17.88
CA PHE A 329 13.75 -8.96 -18.26
C PHE A 329 13.80 -7.69 -19.13
N GLU A 330 13.26 -7.70 -20.34
CA GLU A 330 13.29 -6.54 -21.25
C GLU A 330 12.22 -5.51 -20.84
N LEU A 331 12.63 -4.26 -20.66
CA LEU A 331 11.74 -3.16 -20.29
C LEU A 331 11.25 -2.41 -21.53
N GLY A 332 9.96 -2.05 -21.53
CA GLY A 332 9.30 -1.38 -22.65
C GLY A 332 9.63 0.11 -22.80
N GLY A 333 10.34 0.71 -21.84
CA GLY A 333 10.69 2.12 -21.86
C GLY A 333 11.39 2.61 -20.59
N PRO A 334 11.67 3.93 -20.50
CA PRO A 334 12.36 4.54 -19.36
C PRO A 334 11.57 4.48 -18.06
N SER A 335 10.23 4.45 -18.12
CA SER A 335 9.39 4.09 -16.98
C SER A 335 8.52 2.91 -17.39
N THR A 336 8.61 1.81 -16.64
CA THR A 336 7.89 0.56 -16.92
C THR A 336 7.28 0.02 -15.63
N ILE A 337 6.02 -0.42 -15.71
CA ILE A 337 5.36 -1.16 -14.65
C ILE A 337 5.60 -2.64 -14.90
N VAL A 338 6.12 -3.35 -13.89
CA VAL A 338 6.43 -4.77 -13.96
C VAL A 338 5.48 -5.54 -13.04
N LYS A 339 4.80 -6.55 -13.60
CA LYS A 339 3.80 -7.39 -12.92
C LYS A 339 4.28 -8.84 -12.70
N GLU A 340 5.58 -9.06 -12.78
CA GLU A 340 6.16 -10.40 -12.65
C GLU A 340 6.17 -10.85 -11.19
N LYS A 341 5.74 -12.09 -10.93
CA LYS A 341 5.83 -12.69 -9.59
C LYS A 341 7.26 -13.08 -9.27
N LEU A 342 7.78 -12.57 -8.17
CA LEU A 342 9.16 -12.78 -7.72
C LEU A 342 9.27 -14.07 -6.91
N LYS A 343 10.29 -14.89 -7.20
CA LYS A 343 10.47 -16.23 -6.60
C LYS A 343 10.70 -16.28 -5.07
N ASN A 344 10.88 -15.14 -4.41
CA ASN A 344 11.10 -14.99 -2.96
C ASN A 344 10.14 -13.96 -2.31
N GLU A 345 8.95 -13.80 -2.90
CA GLU A 345 7.84 -13.01 -2.36
C GLU A 345 7.57 -13.27 -0.88
N GLY A 346 7.45 -12.21 -0.06
CA GLY A 346 7.00 -12.30 1.33
C GLY A 346 8.04 -12.77 2.35
N THR A 347 9.33 -12.62 2.06
CA THR A 347 10.42 -13.03 2.97
C THR A 347 10.99 -11.89 3.82
N GLY A 348 10.51 -10.66 3.67
CA GLY A 348 11.04 -9.46 4.35
C GLY A 348 12.49 -9.12 3.95
N VAL A 349 13.03 -9.77 2.91
CA VAL A 349 14.41 -9.58 2.45
C VAL A 349 14.45 -8.39 1.48
N PRO A 350 15.43 -7.47 1.61
CA PRO A 350 15.62 -6.39 0.65
C PRO A 350 15.90 -6.93 -0.74
N ILE A 351 15.27 -6.31 -1.74
CA ILE A 351 15.39 -6.72 -3.14
C ILE A 351 16.21 -5.67 -3.90
N TYR A 352 17.18 -6.15 -4.66
CA TYR A 352 18.12 -5.33 -5.42
C TYR A 352 17.84 -5.42 -6.91
N PHE A 353 17.75 -4.26 -7.56
CA PHE A 353 17.43 -4.09 -8.97
C PHE A 353 18.66 -3.57 -9.70
N THR A 354 19.17 -4.36 -10.64
CA THR A 354 20.27 -3.99 -11.52
C THR A 354 19.73 -3.77 -12.93
N MET A 355 19.82 -2.54 -13.39
CA MET A 355 19.33 -2.11 -14.69
C MET A 355 20.48 -2.07 -15.68
N ILE A 356 20.29 -2.64 -16.87
CA ILE A 356 21.31 -2.73 -17.91
C ILE A 356 20.77 -2.04 -19.18
N ALA A 357 21.38 -0.93 -19.53
CA ALA A 357 21.17 -0.25 -20.80
C ALA A 357 22.18 -0.79 -21.84
N GLU A 358 21.70 -1.38 -22.92
CA GLU A 358 22.53 -1.95 -24.01
C GLU A 358 22.20 -1.27 -25.33
N ASN A 359 23.20 -0.72 -26.02
CA ASN A 359 22.99 -0.15 -27.35
C ASN A 359 23.11 -1.22 -28.46
N ASN A 360 22.70 -0.85 -29.68
CA ASN A 360 22.77 -1.74 -30.85
C ASN A 360 24.21 -2.20 -31.22
N SER A 361 25.24 -1.55 -30.68
CA SER A 361 26.65 -1.94 -30.84
C SER A 361 27.16 -2.86 -29.72
N GLY A 362 26.31 -3.24 -28.76
CA GLY A 362 26.63 -4.15 -27.66
C GLY A 362 27.35 -3.52 -26.47
N GLN A 363 27.49 -2.19 -26.44
CA GLN A 363 28.01 -1.47 -25.28
C GLN A 363 26.94 -1.37 -24.19
N LYS A 364 27.36 -1.50 -22.93
CA LYS A 364 26.46 -1.58 -21.78
C LYS A 364 26.79 -0.56 -20.70
N SER A 365 25.74 -0.05 -20.08
CA SER A 365 25.81 0.80 -18.89
C SER A 365 24.83 0.30 -17.85
N GLU A 366 25.21 0.38 -16.57
CA GLU A 366 24.44 -0.21 -15.48
C GLU A 366 24.00 0.85 -14.47
N ALA A 367 22.80 0.67 -13.93
CA ALA A 367 22.24 1.48 -12.85
C ALA A 367 21.72 0.57 -11.73
N TYR A 368 21.75 1.08 -10.51
CA TYR A 368 21.41 0.30 -9.33
C TYR A 368 20.38 1.00 -8.45
N CYS A 369 19.44 0.22 -7.95
CA CYS A 369 18.39 0.64 -7.02
C CYS A 369 17.93 -0.55 -6.17
N SER A 370 17.24 -0.26 -5.07
CA SER A 370 16.80 -1.28 -4.12
C SER A 370 15.45 -0.92 -3.52
N LEU A 371 14.65 -1.95 -3.24
CA LEU A 371 13.51 -1.85 -2.33
C LEU A 371 13.94 -2.47 -0.99
N SER A 372 13.75 -1.72 0.09
CA SER A 372 14.05 -2.20 1.45
C SER A 372 13.23 -3.43 1.82
N THR A 373 11.97 -3.46 1.39
CA THR A 373 11.03 -4.57 1.56
C THR A 373 10.13 -4.66 0.33
N TYR A 374 9.86 -5.89 -0.13
CA TYR A 374 8.83 -6.16 -1.14
C TYR A 374 7.71 -6.92 -0.45
N ASP A 375 6.68 -6.19 -0.09
CA ASP A 375 5.65 -6.67 0.81
C ASP A 375 4.40 -7.10 0.04
N VAL A 376 4.07 -8.36 0.24
CA VAL A 376 2.93 -9.06 -0.36
C VAL A 376 2.11 -9.76 0.71
N THR A 377 2.30 -9.36 1.96
CA THR A 377 1.61 -9.89 3.13
C THR A 377 0.72 -8.82 3.71
N VAL A 378 -0.49 -9.19 4.08
CA VAL A 378 -1.38 -8.29 4.81
C VAL A 378 -0.79 -8.08 6.22
N PRO A 379 -0.83 -6.85 6.79
CA PRO A 379 -0.33 -6.58 8.13
C PRO A 379 -0.80 -7.63 9.12
N GLY A 380 0.15 -8.28 9.78
CA GLY A 380 -0.12 -9.36 10.70
C GLY A 380 0.11 -8.95 12.15
N GLY A 381 -0.21 -9.84 13.08
CA GLY A 381 0.11 -9.62 14.48
C GLY A 381 -0.66 -10.51 15.43
N ARG A 382 -0.48 -10.21 16.71
CA ARG A 382 -1.24 -10.78 17.82
C ARG A 382 -1.77 -9.63 18.66
N PHE A 383 -3.04 -9.71 19.04
CA PHE A 383 -3.61 -8.84 20.06
C PHE A 383 -4.13 -9.72 21.18
N LEU A 384 -3.58 -9.55 22.37
CA LEU A 384 -3.83 -10.42 23.50
C LEU A 384 -4.22 -9.57 24.71
N GLU A 385 -5.21 -10.05 25.46
CA GLU A 385 -5.59 -9.46 26.74
C GLU A 385 -4.56 -9.82 27.81
N GLU A 386 -4.32 -8.92 28.77
CA GLU A 386 -3.42 -9.20 29.90
C GLU A 386 -4.01 -10.23 30.86
N PHE A 387 -5.34 -10.34 30.89
CA PHE A 387 -6.10 -11.27 31.72
C PHE A 387 -7.43 -11.63 31.04
N MET A 388 -7.87 -12.87 31.20
CA MET A 388 -9.12 -13.38 30.60
C MET A 388 -10.38 -12.96 31.34
N SER A 389 -10.27 -12.58 32.63
CA SER A 389 -11.40 -12.11 33.42
C SER A 389 -10.98 -11.09 34.48
N THR A 390 -11.89 -10.20 34.84
CA THR A 390 -11.67 -9.13 35.83
C THR A 390 -12.86 -8.90 36.75
N SER A 391 -12.58 -8.64 38.03
CA SER A 391 -13.53 -8.12 39.03
C SER A 391 -13.34 -6.64 39.30
N ASN A 392 -12.36 -6.01 38.64
CA ASN A 392 -12.22 -4.56 38.65
C ASN A 392 -13.06 -3.96 37.50
N PRO A 393 -14.15 -3.24 37.79
CA PRO A 393 -15.00 -2.63 36.77
C PRO A 393 -14.38 -1.37 36.13
N ASP A 394 -13.26 -0.88 36.64
CA ASP A 394 -12.69 0.40 36.22
C ASP A 394 -11.55 0.23 35.21
N GLU A 395 -11.12 -1.01 34.90
CA GLU A 395 -9.85 -1.26 34.22
C GLU A 395 -9.84 -2.44 33.23
N LEU A 396 -9.27 -2.23 32.04
CA LEU A 396 -8.89 -3.29 31.09
C LEU A 396 -7.48 -3.05 30.56
N ARG A 397 -6.76 -4.13 30.31
CA ARG A 397 -5.40 -4.09 29.78
C ARG A 397 -5.17 -5.12 28.69
N ALA A 398 -4.39 -4.76 27.69
CA ALA A 398 -4.03 -5.62 26.57
C ALA A 398 -2.68 -5.24 25.97
N TYR A 399 -2.13 -6.11 25.14
CA TYR A 399 -0.88 -5.90 24.43
C TYR A 399 -1.01 -6.36 22.98
N VAL A 400 -0.48 -5.55 22.07
CA VAL A 400 -0.43 -5.84 20.64
C VAL A 400 1.01 -6.01 20.22
N THR A 401 1.25 -6.98 19.34
CA THR A 401 2.51 -7.18 18.64
C THR A 401 2.21 -7.28 17.15
N VAL A 402 2.69 -6.31 16.38
CA VAL A 402 2.46 -6.21 14.93
C VAL A 402 3.65 -6.79 14.17
N TYR A 403 3.37 -7.62 13.17
CA TYR A 403 4.34 -8.12 12.20
C TYR A 403 4.04 -7.46 10.85
N GLU A 404 4.87 -6.49 10.49
CA GLU A 404 4.72 -5.73 9.25
C GLU A 404 6.09 -5.24 8.79
N ASP A 405 6.45 -5.63 7.57
CA ASP A 405 7.71 -5.33 6.90
C ASP A 405 7.67 -3.93 6.25
N SER A 406 6.47 -3.45 5.92
CA SER A 406 6.23 -2.12 5.39
C SER A 406 6.07 -1.06 6.48
N GLU A 407 6.16 0.22 6.10
CA GLU A 407 5.78 1.32 6.98
C GLU A 407 4.28 1.27 7.28
N VAL A 408 3.89 1.47 8.55
CA VAL A 408 2.48 1.52 8.95
C VAL A 408 2.00 2.96 8.84
N THR A 409 0.94 3.20 8.06
CA THR A 409 0.38 4.53 7.83
C THR A 409 -0.71 4.89 8.84
N GLN A 410 -1.48 3.89 9.28
CA GLN A 410 -2.53 4.08 10.27
C GLN A 410 -2.59 2.87 11.20
N ALA A 411 -2.72 3.14 12.49
CA ALA A 411 -3.05 2.14 13.49
C ALA A 411 -4.11 2.70 14.43
N LEU A 412 -5.21 1.97 14.60
CA LEU A 412 -6.33 2.35 15.45
C LEU A 412 -6.63 1.26 16.48
N VAL A 413 -6.97 1.64 17.70
CA VAL A 413 -7.42 0.72 18.75
C VAL A 413 -8.84 1.05 19.18
N GLY A 414 -9.66 0.04 19.38
CA GLY A 414 -11.02 0.14 19.91
C GLY A 414 -11.30 -0.99 20.92
N VAL A 415 -12.24 -0.75 21.83
CA VAL A 415 -12.70 -1.75 22.81
C VAL A 415 -14.22 -1.80 22.81
N GLY A 416 -14.78 -3.01 22.78
CA GLY A 416 -16.23 -3.16 22.64
C GLY A 416 -16.71 -4.56 22.93
N TYR A 417 -18.02 -4.75 22.79
CA TYR A 417 -18.66 -6.06 22.98
C TYR A 417 -18.61 -6.91 21.70
N GLY A 418 -18.36 -6.26 20.56
CA GLY A 418 -18.18 -6.91 19.26
C GLY A 418 -16.72 -7.17 18.92
N LYS A 419 -16.52 -8.07 17.96
CA LYS A 419 -15.23 -8.27 17.28
C LYS A 419 -15.16 -7.41 16.02
N ASP A 420 -13.95 -7.20 15.52
CA ASP A 420 -13.69 -6.55 14.23
C ASP A 420 -14.16 -5.07 14.22
N ILE A 421 -14.54 -4.54 13.05
CA ILE A 421 -15.01 -3.15 12.84
C ILE A 421 -16.14 -2.71 13.79
N TYR A 422 -16.90 -3.64 14.36
CA TYR A 422 -18.03 -3.37 15.25
C TYR A 422 -17.64 -3.43 16.73
N GLY A 423 -16.36 -3.36 17.08
CA GLY A 423 -15.87 -3.60 18.43
C GLY A 423 -15.42 -2.36 19.19
N ASP A 424 -16.13 -1.24 19.07
CA ASP A 424 -15.74 0.09 19.60
C ASP A 424 -16.76 0.70 20.58
N GLN A 425 -17.70 -0.09 21.12
CA GLN A 425 -18.79 0.42 21.95
C GLN A 425 -18.37 0.95 23.33
N THR A 426 -17.24 0.50 23.86
CA THR A 426 -16.73 0.91 25.19
C THR A 426 -15.68 1.99 25.05
N VAL A 427 -14.73 1.78 24.14
CA VAL A 427 -13.71 2.75 23.76
C VAL A 427 -13.77 2.89 22.24
N ALA A 428 -14.10 4.09 21.77
CA ALA A 428 -14.12 4.42 20.35
C ALA A 428 -12.74 4.25 19.72
N TRP A 429 -12.71 4.06 18.40
CA TRP A 429 -11.46 3.96 17.64
C TRP A 429 -10.57 5.20 17.85
N ASN A 430 -9.37 4.98 18.38
CA ASN A 430 -8.36 6.01 18.63
C ASN A 430 -7.06 5.69 17.90
N ASP A 431 -6.40 6.72 17.37
CA ASP A 431 -5.08 6.59 16.73
C ASP A 431 -4.00 6.16 17.73
N VAL A 432 -3.12 5.29 17.24
CA VAL A 432 -2.02 4.72 18.03
C VAL A 432 -0.72 4.91 17.27
N ASP A 433 0.24 5.57 17.91
CA ASP A 433 1.62 5.58 17.47
C ASP A 433 2.31 4.28 17.91
N LEU A 434 2.73 3.43 16.96
CA LEU A 434 3.43 2.17 17.23
C LEU A 434 4.94 2.34 17.45
N ASP A 435 5.51 3.48 17.06
CA ASP A 435 6.94 3.76 17.14
C ASP A 435 7.31 4.44 18.46
N HIS A 436 6.33 5.06 19.14
CA HIS A 436 6.51 5.64 20.47
C HIS A 436 6.15 4.66 21.59
N HIS A 437 7.19 4.20 22.31
CA HIS A 437 7.05 3.43 23.54
C HIS A 437 7.42 4.28 24.76
N GLU A 438 6.42 4.64 25.56
CA GLU A 438 6.62 5.29 26.86
C GLU A 438 7.10 4.24 27.88
N ILE A 439 8.42 4.09 28.01
CA ILE A 439 9.01 3.38 29.15
C ILE A 439 9.12 4.37 30.30
N ASN A 440 8.51 4.05 31.44
CA ASN A 440 8.73 4.80 32.66
C ASN A 440 10.12 4.43 33.21
N ASP A 441 11.07 5.36 33.12
CA ASP A 441 12.47 5.10 33.55
C ASP A 441 12.64 5.05 35.09
N ASP A 442 11.59 5.33 35.88
CA ASP A 442 11.64 5.31 37.36
C ASP A 442 11.48 3.89 37.96
N LEU A 443 12.51 3.07 37.73
CA LEU A 443 12.70 1.75 38.33
C LEU A 443 13.16 1.79 39.81
N GLY A 444 13.02 2.94 40.48
CA GLY A 444 13.44 3.14 41.88
C GLY A 444 12.64 2.31 42.90
N ASP A 445 13.36 1.73 43.87
CA ASP A 445 12.91 0.91 45.02
C ASP A 445 12.03 -0.32 44.68
N ASP A 446 12.51 -1.17 43.77
CA ASP A 446 11.83 -2.41 43.37
C ASP A 446 12.63 -3.65 43.78
N ARG A 447 12.48 -4.06 45.04
CA ARG A 447 13.19 -5.19 45.67
C ARG A 447 12.87 -6.55 45.02
N PHE A 448 11.73 -6.67 44.33
CA PHE A 448 11.26 -7.90 43.69
C PHE A 448 11.23 -7.82 42.16
N ASN A 449 11.79 -6.76 41.58
CA ASN A 449 11.84 -6.51 40.14
C ASN A 449 10.45 -6.56 39.47
N ARG A 450 9.39 -6.24 40.22
CA ARG A 450 8.00 -6.23 39.74
C ARG A 450 7.75 -5.12 38.73
N LYS A 451 8.30 -3.92 38.93
CA LYS A 451 8.19 -2.80 37.99
C LYS A 451 8.80 -3.16 36.65
N VAL A 452 10.01 -3.72 36.64
CA VAL A 452 10.66 -4.18 35.40
C VAL A 452 9.79 -5.20 34.67
N LEU A 453 9.26 -6.19 35.40
CA LEU A 453 8.36 -7.19 34.83
C LEU A 453 7.08 -6.59 34.24
N THR A 454 6.47 -5.63 34.93
CA THR A 454 5.18 -5.07 34.52
C THR A 454 5.28 -3.95 33.49
N GLU A 455 6.39 -3.22 33.44
CA GLU A 455 6.56 -2.05 32.56
C GLU A 455 7.31 -2.39 31.27
N MET A 456 8.25 -3.36 31.31
CA MET A 456 9.07 -3.72 30.14
C MET A 456 8.65 -5.04 29.48
N PHE A 457 7.74 -5.82 30.07
CA PHE A 457 7.32 -7.11 29.52
C PHE A 457 5.80 -7.24 29.45
N THR A 458 5.32 -8.13 28.58
CA THR A 458 3.92 -8.55 28.51
C THR A 458 3.48 -9.24 29.79
N GLY A 459 2.17 -9.38 29.97
CA GLY A 459 1.63 -10.29 30.98
C GLY A 459 2.08 -11.75 30.75
N PRO A 460 1.95 -12.60 31.79
CA PRO A 460 2.28 -14.01 31.69
C PRO A 460 1.38 -14.71 30.68
N VAL A 461 1.99 -15.45 29.74
CA VAL A 461 1.24 -16.31 28.83
C VAL A 461 1.62 -17.77 29.06
N THR A 462 0.65 -18.62 29.35
CA THR A 462 0.92 -20.04 29.62
C THR A 462 1.56 -20.72 28.41
N GLY A 463 2.65 -21.44 28.67
CA GLY A 463 3.41 -22.17 27.67
C GLY A 463 4.90 -21.84 27.71
N ARG A 464 5.66 -22.65 26.98
CA ARG A 464 7.11 -22.48 26.83
C ARG A 464 7.44 -22.18 25.37
N LEU A 465 8.07 -21.04 25.10
CA LEU A 465 8.59 -20.73 23.77
C LEU A 465 9.80 -21.61 23.47
N ILE A 466 9.79 -22.29 22.32
CA ILE A 466 10.92 -23.10 21.85
C ILE A 466 11.70 -22.28 20.82
N GLY A 467 12.90 -21.84 21.17
CA GLY A 467 13.71 -20.97 20.32
C GLY A 467 15.16 -20.82 20.79
N PRO A 468 15.95 -19.98 20.10
CA PRO A 468 17.33 -19.68 20.48
C PRO A 468 17.39 -19.00 21.85
N LYS A 469 18.37 -19.39 22.66
CA LYS A 469 18.57 -18.87 24.01
C LYS A 469 19.63 -17.77 24.02
N ALA A 470 19.31 -16.68 24.70
CA ALA A 470 20.21 -15.53 24.92
C ALA A 470 21.38 -15.86 25.84
N ALA A 471 21.12 -16.74 26.82
CA ALA A 471 22.06 -17.13 27.85
C ALA A 471 21.79 -18.57 28.31
N LYS A 472 22.70 -19.12 29.13
CA LYS A 472 22.46 -20.40 29.82
C LYS A 472 21.30 -20.24 30.80
N ASN A 473 20.52 -21.30 30.98
CA ASN A 473 19.45 -21.35 31.96
C ASN A 473 19.99 -21.04 33.36
N THR A 474 19.26 -20.24 34.12
CA THR A 474 19.61 -19.89 35.50
C THR A 474 18.42 -20.14 36.40
N ILE A 475 18.68 -20.47 37.66
CA ILE A 475 17.61 -20.56 38.67
C ILE A 475 17.38 -19.15 39.20
N LYS A 476 16.13 -18.67 39.13
CA LYS A 476 15.72 -17.33 39.57
C LYS A 476 14.51 -17.45 40.47
N TYR A 477 14.56 -16.77 41.62
CA TYR A 477 13.53 -16.89 42.65
C TYR A 477 12.19 -16.26 42.24
N SER A 478 12.19 -15.38 41.24
CA SER A 478 10.97 -14.76 40.73
C SER A 478 11.04 -14.50 39.21
N PRO A 479 9.87 -14.39 38.53
CA PRO A 479 9.81 -13.89 37.16
C PRO A 479 10.40 -12.47 37.01
N GLY A 480 10.33 -11.64 38.05
CA GLY A 480 10.95 -10.33 38.04
C GLY A 480 12.48 -10.40 37.92
N ASP A 481 13.12 -11.36 38.59
CA ASP A 481 14.57 -11.58 38.45
C ASP A 481 14.96 -12.02 37.04
N CYS A 482 14.07 -12.75 36.33
CA CYS A 482 14.22 -13.07 34.92
C CYS A 482 14.08 -11.84 34.04
N ALA A 483 13.04 -11.04 34.26
CA ALA A 483 12.79 -9.81 33.53
C ALA A 483 13.98 -8.85 33.65
N ARG A 484 14.52 -8.65 34.86
CA ARG A 484 15.73 -7.83 35.08
C ARG A 484 16.95 -8.41 34.36
N ALA A 485 17.19 -9.72 34.47
CA ALA A 485 18.31 -10.35 33.76
C ALA A 485 18.19 -10.25 32.22
N CYS A 486 16.98 -10.24 31.68
CA CYS A 486 16.73 -10.01 30.26
C CYS A 486 16.89 -8.53 29.88
N ALA A 487 16.39 -7.62 30.72
CA ALA A 487 16.47 -6.17 30.51
C ALA A 487 17.92 -5.66 30.52
N ASP A 488 18.79 -6.25 31.34
CA ASP A 488 20.23 -5.97 31.41
C ASP A 488 20.98 -6.35 30.11
N LEU A 489 20.39 -7.19 29.26
CA LEU A 489 20.93 -7.53 27.95
C LEU A 489 20.41 -6.56 26.86
N PRO A 490 21.20 -6.31 25.79
CA PRO A 490 20.74 -5.54 24.65
C PRO A 490 19.40 -6.07 24.10
N LEU A 491 18.55 -5.17 23.58
CA LEU A 491 17.23 -5.51 23.01
C LEU A 491 17.31 -6.62 21.95
N SER A 492 18.35 -6.59 21.11
CA SER A 492 18.59 -7.62 20.08
C SER A 492 19.05 -8.98 20.64
N LYS A 493 19.45 -9.03 21.91
CA LYS A 493 20.03 -10.22 22.55
C LYS A 493 19.06 -10.90 23.51
N CYS A 494 18.15 -10.17 24.15
CA CYS A 494 17.08 -10.79 24.93
C CYS A 494 15.75 -10.14 24.61
N MET A 495 14.90 -10.91 23.93
CA MET A 495 13.62 -10.46 23.42
C MET A 495 12.43 -10.97 24.25
N SER A 496 12.61 -12.08 24.95
CA SER A 496 11.59 -12.67 25.81
C SER A 496 12.25 -13.63 26.80
N PHE A 497 11.47 -14.18 27.73
CA PHE A 497 11.94 -15.26 28.59
C PHE A 497 10.82 -16.26 28.90
N ASN A 498 11.21 -17.51 29.20
CA ASN A 498 10.35 -18.51 29.82
C ASN A 498 10.70 -18.61 31.31
N TYR A 499 9.67 -18.72 32.16
CA TYR A 499 9.83 -19.00 33.58
C TYR A 499 9.04 -20.25 33.97
N ASP A 500 9.71 -21.20 34.60
CA ASP A 500 9.07 -22.41 35.15
C ASP A 500 8.74 -22.21 36.63
N PHE A 501 7.44 -22.18 36.96
CA PHE A 501 6.99 -22.07 38.35
C PHE A 501 7.25 -23.34 39.18
N GLY A 502 7.48 -24.49 38.53
CA GLY A 502 7.79 -25.74 39.23
C GLY A 502 9.25 -25.82 39.70
N THR A 503 10.18 -25.39 38.85
CA THR A 503 11.63 -25.53 39.10
C THR A 503 12.36 -24.21 39.35
N ALA A 504 11.66 -23.07 39.22
CA ALA A 504 12.23 -21.73 39.24
C ALA A 504 13.30 -21.51 38.15
N GLU A 505 13.24 -22.29 37.07
CA GLU A 505 14.15 -22.19 35.93
C GLU A 505 13.77 -21.02 35.03
N CYS A 506 14.78 -20.22 34.70
CA CYS A 506 14.69 -19.04 33.87
C CYS A 506 15.42 -19.25 32.54
N GLU A 507 14.68 -19.18 31.43
CA GLU A 507 15.25 -19.28 30.09
C GLU A 507 15.14 -17.94 29.36
N LEU A 508 16.26 -17.23 29.21
CA LEU A 508 16.32 -15.99 28.44
C LEU A 508 16.40 -16.31 26.95
N MET A 509 15.57 -15.67 26.13
CA MET A 509 15.36 -16.03 24.72
C MET A 509 15.74 -14.89 23.77
N GLU A 510 16.32 -15.26 22.62
CA GLU A 510 16.63 -14.37 21.49
C GLU A 510 15.48 -14.30 20.47
N ALA A 511 14.28 -14.71 20.89
CA ALA A 511 13.12 -14.87 20.01
C ALA A 511 11.85 -14.43 20.74
N ILE A 512 10.84 -14.05 19.97
CA ILE A 512 9.45 -13.91 20.41
C ILE A 512 8.59 -14.93 19.67
N GLU A 513 7.38 -15.21 20.14
CA GLU A 513 6.45 -16.05 19.38
C GLU A 513 6.09 -15.37 18.05
N GLY A 514 5.99 -16.15 16.98
CA GLY A 514 5.76 -15.64 15.62
C GLY A 514 5.93 -16.75 14.57
N HIS A 515 6.17 -16.36 13.31
CA HIS A 515 6.27 -17.33 12.19
C HIS A 515 7.34 -18.41 12.38
N HIS A 516 8.43 -18.12 13.10
CA HIS A 516 9.56 -19.05 13.26
C HIS A 516 9.56 -19.84 14.57
N TYR A 517 8.86 -19.35 15.60
CA TYR A 517 8.92 -19.90 16.94
C TYR A 517 7.52 -19.96 17.54
N THR A 518 7.16 -21.14 18.03
CA THR A 518 5.84 -21.40 18.61
C THR A 518 5.98 -21.84 20.06
N LYS A 519 4.94 -21.54 20.84
CA LYS A 519 4.85 -22.00 22.22
C LYS A 519 4.34 -23.43 22.25
N SER A 520 4.99 -24.26 23.07
CA SER A 520 4.48 -25.57 23.45
C SER A 520 3.69 -25.44 24.75
N ARG A 521 2.50 -26.07 24.83
CA ARG A 521 1.71 -26.15 26.06
C ARG A 521 2.46 -26.99 27.09
N SER A 522 3.11 -26.32 28.04
CA SER A 522 3.71 -26.92 29.23
C SER A 522 3.08 -26.26 30.45
N ARG A 523 2.43 -27.03 31.32
CA ARG A 523 1.49 -26.52 32.35
C ARG A 523 2.12 -25.64 33.44
N LEU A 524 3.45 -25.60 33.56
CA LEU A 524 4.16 -24.83 34.59
C LEU A 524 5.04 -23.70 34.04
N PHE A 525 5.18 -23.63 32.71
CA PHE A 525 5.92 -22.55 32.08
C PHE A 525 4.98 -21.39 31.77
N GLU A 526 5.45 -20.19 32.06
CA GLU A 526 4.90 -18.95 31.54
C GLU A 526 5.94 -18.25 30.68
N HIS A 527 5.46 -17.62 29.61
CA HIS A 527 6.24 -16.89 28.64
C HIS A 527 5.94 -15.38 28.75
N TYR A 528 6.99 -14.58 28.69
CA TYR A 528 6.93 -13.12 28.80
C TYR A 528 7.74 -12.50 27.66
N GLU A 529 7.12 -11.65 26.85
CA GLU A 529 7.78 -10.96 25.74
C GLU A 529 8.15 -9.53 26.15
N ARG A 530 9.31 -9.05 25.72
CA ARG A 530 9.76 -7.68 26.03
C ARG A 530 9.01 -6.69 25.14
N LEU A 531 8.43 -5.66 25.76
CA LEU A 531 7.73 -4.57 25.09
C LEU A 531 8.74 -3.64 24.39
N GLY A 532 8.30 -2.98 23.31
CA GLY A 532 9.16 -2.09 22.51
C GLY A 532 10.13 -2.82 21.58
N ILE A 533 10.02 -4.14 21.44
CA ILE A 533 10.68 -4.91 20.38
C ILE A 533 9.73 -5.03 19.20
N GLY A 534 10.19 -4.61 18.02
CA GLY A 534 9.32 -4.45 16.86
C GLY A 534 8.22 -3.42 17.11
N LYS A 535 7.08 -3.57 16.43
CA LYS A 535 5.88 -2.74 16.61
C LYS A 535 4.98 -3.33 17.69
N SER A 536 5.48 -3.40 18.93
CA SER A 536 4.73 -3.91 20.09
C SER A 536 4.35 -2.80 21.08
N LYS A 537 3.10 -2.82 21.56
CA LYS A 537 2.56 -1.77 22.45
C LYS A 537 1.56 -2.32 23.45
N ARG A 538 1.53 -1.71 24.64
CA ARG A 538 0.55 -2.00 25.70
C ARG A 538 -0.55 -0.94 25.73
N PHE A 539 -1.76 -1.37 26.02
CA PHE A 539 -2.92 -0.52 26.26
C PHE A 539 -3.42 -0.72 27.69
N ILE A 540 -3.65 0.40 28.38
CA ILE A 540 -4.23 0.43 29.72
C ILE A 540 -5.37 1.44 29.66
N TYR A 541 -6.60 0.97 29.91
CA TYR A 541 -7.77 1.83 30.03
C TYR A 541 -8.23 1.82 31.47
N GLU A 542 -8.28 3.00 32.09
CA GLU A 542 -8.70 3.21 33.48
C GLU A 542 -9.98 4.06 33.53
N ASN A 543 -10.59 4.15 34.72
CA ASN A 543 -11.82 4.92 34.98
C ASN A 543 -13.00 4.51 34.10
N MET A 544 -13.08 3.22 33.78
CA MET A 544 -14.20 2.65 33.04
C MET A 544 -15.39 2.34 33.95
N ASN A 545 -16.53 1.98 33.34
CA ASN A 545 -17.71 1.47 34.05
C ASN A 545 -18.14 0.16 33.40
N LEU A 546 -17.30 -0.87 33.55
CA LEU A 546 -17.54 -2.17 32.96
C LEU A 546 -18.75 -2.84 33.60
N LEU A 547 -19.55 -3.51 32.77
CA LEU A 547 -20.78 -4.16 33.20
C LEU A 547 -20.54 -5.63 33.52
N HIS A 548 -21.14 -6.12 34.59
CA HIS A 548 -21.12 -7.54 34.95
C HIS A 548 -21.61 -8.43 33.80
N ASN A 549 -20.97 -9.60 33.67
CA ASN A 549 -21.31 -10.65 32.71
C ASN A 549 -21.30 -10.12 31.26
N LYS A 550 -20.34 -9.23 30.98
CA LYS A 550 -20.01 -8.77 29.63
C LYS A 550 -18.59 -9.15 29.30
N VAL A 551 -18.41 -9.59 28.04
CA VAL A 551 -17.10 -9.86 27.46
C VAL A 551 -16.70 -8.64 26.62
N HIS A 552 -15.53 -8.10 26.89
CA HIS A 552 -14.95 -6.99 26.15
C HIS A 552 -13.81 -7.48 25.27
N TYR A 553 -13.89 -7.18 23.98
CA TYR A 553 -12.86 -7.48 23.01
C TYR A 553 -12.05 -6.23 22.72
N PHE A 554 -10.74 -6.41 22.61
CA PHE A 554 -9.86 -5.41 22.06
C PHE A 554 -9.72 -5.64 20.55
N ASN A 555 -9.85 -4.56 19.78
CA ASN A 555 -9.77 -4.59 18.33
C ASN A 555 -8.70 -3.59 17.88
N PHE A 556 -7.83 -4.01 16.97
CA PHE A 556 -6.71 -3.21 16.50
C PHE A 556 -6.66 -3.24 14.98
N ARG A 557 -6.91 -2.10 14.35
CA ARG A 557 -6.92 -1.93 12.90
C ARG A 557 -5.59 -1.38 12.45
N ILE A 558 -4.99 -1.99 11.44
CA ILE A 558 -3.67 -1.64 10.92
C ILE A 558 -3.78 -1.44 9.42
N VAL A 559 -3.20 -0.36 8.92
CA VAL A 559 -3.06 -0.08 7.49
C VAL A 559 -1.59 0.25 7.21
N ASN A 560 -1.00 -0.39 6.20
CA ASN A 560 0.37 -0.11 5.77
C ASN A 560 0.44 0.91 4.61
N VAL A 561 1.64 1.28 4.19
CA VAL A 561 1.87 2.25 3.09
C VAL A 561 1.38 1.74 1.72
N LEU A 562 1.23 0.43 1.57
CA LEU A 562 0.66 -0.20 0.38
C LEU A 562 -0.87 -0.24 0.40
N GLY A 563 -1.51 0.17 1.50
CA GLY A 563 -2.96 0.15 1.66
C GLY A 563 -3.52 -1.23 2.04
N TYR A 564 -2.69 -2.20 2.38
CA TYR A 564 -3.17 -3.45 2.97
C TYR A 564 -3.70 -3.18 4.37
N GLU A 565 -4.84 -3.80 4.69
CA GLU A 565 -5.55 -3.58 5.94
C GLU A 565 -5.85 -4.91 6.65
N SER A 566 -5.69 -4.93 7.96
CA SER A 566 -6.19 -6.00 8.82
C SER A 566 -6.72 -5.48 10.15
N ILE A 567 -7.57 -6.30 10.79
CA ILE A 567 -8.04 -6.06 12.15
C ILE A 567 -7.68 -7.27 13.01
N LEU A 568 -6.85 -7.04 14.02
CA LEU A 568 -6.50 -8.02 15.05
C LEU A 568 -7.52 -7.91 16.18
N THR A 569 -8.05 -9.05 16.64
CA THR A 569 -9.02 -9.09 17.74
C THR A 569 -8.56 -10.06 18.82
N SER A 570 -8.72 -9.67 20.09
CA SER A 570 -8.35 -10.49 21.25
C SER A 570 -9.38 -11.62 21.55
N GLU A 571 -9.07 -12.54 22.47
CA GLU A 571 -10.01 -13.59 22.87
C GLU A 571 -11.16 -13.06 23.73
N GLY A 572 -10.92 -11.97 24.46
CA GLY A 572 -11.91 -11.19 25.18
C GLY A 572 -11.78 -11.32 26.70
N VAL A 573 -12.12 -10.25 27.41
CA VAL A 573 -12.07 -10.16 28.87
C VAL A 573 -13.46 -10.23 29.47
N LEU A 574 -13.74 -11.25 30.28
CA LEU A 574 -15.00 -11.39 31.00
C LEU A 574 -14.99 -10.54 32.27
N VAL A 575 -16.03 -9.72 32.45
CA VAL A 575 -16.21 -8.91 33.66
C VAL A 575 -17.11 -9.66 34.65
N ASP A 576 -16.55 -10.07 35.78
CA ASP A 576 -17.26 -10.74 36.87
C ASP A 576 -17.04 -10.00 38.18
N ILE A 577 -18.10 -9.35 38.66
CA ILE A 577 -18.10 -8.50 39.86
C ILE A 577 -19.03 -9.07 40.94
N THR A 578 -19.43 -10.34 40.82
CA THR A 578 -20.33 -11.00 41.76
C THR A 578 -19.64 -12.12 42.55
N THR A 579 -19.94 -12.24 43.83
CA THR A 579 -19.46 -13.36 44.65
C THR A 579 -20.11 -14.67 44.21
N PRO A 580 -19.47 -15.84 44.42
CA PRO A 580 -20.08 -17.14 44.14
C PRO A 580 -21.48 -17.29 44.73
N GLU A 581 -22.38 -17.92 43.98
CA GLU A 581 -23.69 -18.33 44.47
C GLU A 581 -23.54 -19.54 45.40
N THR A 582 -24.51 -19.73 46.30
CA THR A 582 -24.57 -20.85 47.24
C THR A 582 -25.79 -21.72 46.97
N GLY A 583 -25.81 -22.91 47.56
CA GLY A 583 -27.00 -23.75 47.60
C GLY A 583 -28.14 -23.13 48.44
N ILE A 584 -29.18 -23.93 48.67
CA ILE A 584 -30.36 -23.48 49.42
C ILE A 584 -29.98 -23.24 50.89
N ILE A 585 -30.05 -21.98 51.32
CA ILE A 585 -29.87 -21.59 52.73
C ILE A 585 -31.24 -21.50 53.39
N ARG A 586 -31.46 -22.25 54.48
CA ARG A 586 -32.71 -22.25 55.26
C ARG A 586 -32.46 -21.66 56.65
N ASN A 587 -33.46 -20.99 57.22
CA ASN A 587 -33.42 -20.44 58.58
C ASN A 587 -32.18 -19.57 58.88
N LYS A 588 -31.65 -18.88 57.87
CA LYS A 588 -30.40 -18.11 57.99
C LYS A 588 -30.48 -17.02 59.06
N THR A 589 -29.40 -16.87 59.81
CA THR A 589 -29.25 -15.80 60.81
C THR A 589 -28.80 -14.50 60.15
N THR A 590 -27.81 -14.56 59.25
CA THR A 590 -27.26 -13.39 58.55
C THR A 590 -26.88 -13.72 57.09
N ASP A 591 -26.94 -12.72 56.22
CA ASP A 591 -26.49 -12.78 54.81
C ASP A 591 -26.26 -11.35 54.33
N TYR A 592 -25.00 -10.93 54.25
CA TYR A 592 -24.62 -9.58 53.82
C TYR A 592 -23.31 -9.60 53.04
N HIS A 593 -23.04 -8.50 52.36
CA HIS A 593 -21.79 -8.31 51.62
C HIS A 593 -20.93 -7.25 52.32
N GLU A 594 -19.63 -7.49 52.37
CA GLU A 594 -18.63 -6.61 52.94
C GLU A 594 -17.40 -6.48 52.03
N ILE A 595 -16.57 -5.48 52.35
CA ILE A 595 -15.31 -5.21 51.65
C ILE A 595 -14.20 -5.68 52.57
N ILE A 596 -13.46 -6.69 52.14
CA ILE A 596 -12.32 -7.26 52.86
C ILE A 596 -11.06 -7.04 52.03
N PRO A 597 -9.90 -6.71 52.63
CA PRO A 597 -8.63 -6.73 51.92
C PRO A 597 -8.40 -8.08 51.24
N CYS A 598 -8.02 -8.08 49.96
CA CYS A 598 -7.90 -9.33 49.18
C CYS A 598 -6.97 -10.37 49.83
N MET A 599 -5.91 -9.92 50.51
CA MET A 599 -4.98 -10.81 51.22
C MET A 599 -5.63 -11.57 52.38
N ASP A 600 -6.68 -11.03 53.00
CA ASP A 600 -7.42 -11.67 54.09
C ASP A 600 -8.48 -12.66 53.56
N LEU A 601 -8.80 -12.61 52.26
CA LEU A 601 -9.70 -13.56 51.60
C LEU A 601 -9.01 -14.87 51.24
N ILE A 602 -7.73 -14.81 50.90
CA ILE A 602 -6.92 -15.97 50.52
C ILE A 602 -6.18 -16.56 51.73
N PRO A 603 -5.97 -17.88 51.79
CA PRO A 603 -5.24 -18.50 52.89
C PRO A 603 -3.73 -18.33 52.67
N GLU A 604 -3.16 -17.16 52.99
CA GLU A 604 -1.79 -16.78 52.59
C GLU A 604 -0.72 -17.82 52.97
N HIS A 605 -0.83 -18.41 54.15
CA HIS A 605 0.11 -19.43 54.63
C HIS A 605 -0.03 -20.78 53.91
N ASP A 606 -1.23 -21.11 53.42
CA ASP A 606 -1.50 -22.39 52.78
C ASP A 606 -1.42 -22.32 51.25
N ARG A 607 -1.91 -21.25 50.63
CA ARG A 607 -1.85 -20.98 49.18
C ARG A 607 -1.14 -19.66 48.89
N PRO A 608 0.19 -19.57 49.13
CA PRO A 608 0.95 -18.36 48.79
C PRO A 608 0.95 -18.08 47.28
N ASP A 609 0.71 -19.10 46.46
CA ASP A 609 0.57 -18.99 45.01
C ASP A 609 -0.69 -18.19 44.58
N TRP A 610 -1.71 -18.06 45.44
CA TRP A 610 -2.92 -17.28 45.15
C TRP A 610 -2.76 -15.77 45.30
N GLN A 611 -1.66 -15.29 45.92
CA GLN A 611 -1.40 -13.86 46.08
C GLN A 611 -1.33 -13.11 44.74
N ILE A 612 -1.02 -13.82 43.65
CA ILE A 612 -0.95 -13.24 42.31
C ILE A 612 -2.29 -12.66 41.83
N TRP A 613 -3.42 -13.17 42.35
CA TRP A 613 -4.77 -12.75 41.96
C TRP A 613 -5.18 -11.43 42.63
N CYS A 614 -4.55 -11.04 43.73
CA CYS A 614 -4.82 -9.80 44.46
C CYS A 614 -4.25 -8.53 43.80
N ARG A 615 -4.14 -8.50 42.47
CA ARG A 615 -3.67 -7.33 41.70
C ARG A 615 -4.85 -6.54 41.17
N GLY A 616 -4.73 -5.21 41.18
CA GLY A 616 -5.77 -4.32 40.61
C GLY A 616 -7.09 -4.34 41.36
N VAL A 617 -7.08 -4.66 42.66
CA VAL A 617 -8.30 -4.77 43.47
C VAL A 617 -8.99 -3.44 43.55
N ASN A 618 -10.28 -3.41 43.21
CA ASN A 618 -11.09 -2.22 43.34
C ASN A 618 -11.60 -2.07 44.77
N PRO A 619 -11.28 -0.97 45.49
CA PRO A 619 -11.64 -0.82 46.89
C PRO A 619 -13.14 -0.58 47.13
N LYS A 620 -13.94 -0.40 46.07
CA LYS A 620 -15.39 -0.16 46.17
C LYS A 620 -16.23 -1.42 45.98
N ILE A 621 -15.63 -2.52 45.50
CA ILE A 621 -16.35 -3.76 45.26
C ILE A 621 -16.52 -4.51 46.57
N GLN A 622 -17.77 -4.86 46.89
CA GLN A 622 -18.09 -5.76 48.00
C GLN A 622 -17.68 -7.18 47.60
N ASN A 623 -16.43 -7.51 47.89
CA ASN A 623 -15.78 -8.73 47.42
C ASN A 623 -16.05 -9.96 48.28
N HIS A 624 -16.80 -9.82 49.37
CA HIS A 624 -17.09 -10.92 50.26
C HIS A 624 -18.55 -10.95 50.67
N ARG A 625 -19.21 -12.09 50.43
CA ARG A 625 -20.52 -12.42 50.94
C ARG A 625 -20.38 -13.34 52.14
N LEU A 626 -20.82 -12.89 53.31
CA LEU A 626 -20.82 -13.68 54.55
C LEU A 626 -22.25 -14.14 54.86
N ILE A 627 -22.40 -15.44 55.07
CA ILE A 627 -23.67 -16.10 55.38
C ILE A 627 -23.49 -16.93 56.65
N VAL A 628 -24.32 -16.66 57.67
CA VAL A 628 -24.52 -17.59 58.79
C VAL A 628 -25.80 -18.34 58.49
N ASP A 629 -25.66 -19.64 58.22
CA ASP A 629 -26.76 -20.45 57.75
C ASP A 629 -27.76 -20.79 58.87
N GLY A 630 -28.62 -21.78 58.65
CA GLY A 630 -29.56 -22.25 59.66
C GLY A 630 -29.86 -23.73 59.49
N GLU A 631 -30.49 -24.33 60.50
CA GLU A 631 -30.85 -25.75 60.46
C GLU A 631 -31.69 -26.08 59.22
N GLY A 632 -31.24 -27.09 58.47
CA GLY A 632 -31.85 -27.52 57.20
C GLY A 632 -31.25 -26.87 55.94
N SER A 633 -30.19 -26.06 56.07
CA SER A 633 -29.43 -25.56 54.92
C SER A 633 -28.73 -26.70 54.16
N GLU A 634 -28.61 -26.53 52.85
CA GLU A 634 -28.13 -27.55 51.91
C GLU A 634 -26.82 -27.11 51.24
N THR A 635 -25.93 -26.43 51.97
CA THR A 635 -24.67 -25.92 51.41
C THR A 635 -23.44 -26.45 52.12
N VAL A 636 -23.38 -26.38 53.45
CA VAL A 636 -22.29 -26.94 54.25
C VAL A 636 -22.87 -28.03 55.15
N PHE A 637 -22.14 -29.13 55.29
CA PHE A 637 -22.56 -30.28 56.07
C PHE A 637 -21.42 -30.82 56.92
N ASN A 638 -21.77 -31.21 58.15
CA ASN A 638 -20.87 -31.83 59.09
C ASN A 638 -20.65 -33.32 58.78
N GLY A 639 -19.40 -33.76 58.87
CA GLY A 639 -19.03 -35.16 58.70
C GLY A 639 -18.61 -35.54 57.28
N PRO A 640 -18.26 -36.82 57.06
CA PRO A 640 -17.76 -37.30 55.77
C PRO A 640 -18.88 -37.75 54.82
N VAL A 641 -20.14 -37.80 55.29
CA VAL A 641 -21.28 -38.29 54.51
C VAL A 641 -21.83 -37.12 53.68
N PRO A 642 -21.79 -37.19 52.34
CA PRO A 642 -22.27 -36.11 51.48
C PRO A 642 -23.71 -35.71 51.79
N MET A 643 -23.99 -34.41 51.81
CA MET A 643 -25.32 -33.83 51.95
C MET A 643 -26.06 -34.23 53.24
N SER A 644 -25.33 -34.65 54.27
CA SER A 644 -25.91 -35.13 55.52
C SER A 644 -25.14 -34.58 56.71
N ASN A 645 -25.87 -34.02 57.67
CA ASN A 645 -25.30 -33.44 58.87
C ASN A 645 -25.10 -34.49 59.97
N VAL A 646 -23.83 -34.83 60.25
CA VAL A 646 -23.45 -35.59 61.43
C VAL A 646 -23.44 -34.66 62.65
N ARG A 647 -24.35 -34.92 63.60
CA ARG A 647 -24.45 -34.11 64.84
C ARG A 647 -23.49 -34.55 65.93
N TYR A 648 -23.30 -35.85 66.10
CA TYR A 648 -22.50 -36.44 67.18
C TYR A 648 -21.46 -37.39 66.62
N THR A 649 -20.25 -37.33 67.17
CA THR A 649 -19.16 -38.23 66.79
C THR A 649 -18.31 -38.62 68.00
N ARG A 650 -17.68 -39.79 67.92
CA ARG A 650 -16.58 -40.18 68.82
C ARG A 650 -15.21 -39.87 68.23
N ALA A 651 -15.15 -39.45 66.97
CA ALA A 651 -13.89 -39.11 66.31
C ALA A 651 -13.39 -37.76 66.84
N ASN A 652 -12.35 -37.80 67.67
CA ASN A 652 -11.76 -36.62 68.30
C ASN A 652 -10.32 -36.33 67.82
N ARG A 653 -9.87 -37.01 66.77
CA ARG A 653 -8.53 -36.81 66.16
C ARG A 653 -8.57 -36.06 64.83
N TYR A 654 -9.76 -35.86 64.29
CA TYR A 654 -9.98 -35.16 63.03
C TYR A 654 -11.40 -34.58 63.03
N ILE A 655 -11.59 -33.55 62.21
CA ILE A 655 -12.91 -33.02 61.87
C ILE A 655 -13.10 -33.27 60.38
N SER A 656 -14.33 -33.56 59.98
CA SER A 656 -14.66 -33.77 58.57
C SER A 656 -15.87 -32.95 58.21
N ALA A 657 -15.89 -32.44 56.98
CA ALA A 657 -17.01 -31.71 56.42
C ALA A 657 -17.11 -31.96 54.92
N ASN A 658 -18.29 -31.67 54.39
CA ASN A 658 -18.55 -31.65 52.97
C ASN A 658 -19.46 -30.47 52.63
N TRP A 659 -19.46 -30.06 51.37
CA TRP A 659 -20.27 -28.96 50.90
C TRP A 659 -20.78 -29.22 49.49
N ASP A 660 -21.86 -28.54 49.14
CA ASP A 660 -22.44 -28.54 47.80
C ASP A 660 -23.08 -27.19 47.49
N GLY A 661 -23.36 -26.92 46.21
CA GLY A 661 -24.12 -25.75 45.78
C GLY A 661 -23.35 -24.44 45.65
N PHE A 662 -22.04 -24.41 45.96
CA PHE A 662 -21.19 -23.29 45.56
C PHE A 662 -20.99 -23.28 44.06
N VAL A 663 -21.42 -22.22 43.38
CA VAL A 663 -21.32 -22.10 41.93
C VAL A 663 -20.98 -20.67 41.55
N ASP A 664 -20.00 -20.52 40.67
CA ASP A 664 -19.78 -19.31 39.90
C ASP A 664 -19.89 -19.67 38.42
N ARG A 665 -20.82 -19.03 37.70
CA ARG A 665 -21.13 -19.41 36.30
C ARG A 665 -20.28 -18.66 35.29
N GLU A 666 -19.68 -17.57 35.73
CA GLU A 666 -18.94 -16.61 34.94
C GLU A 666 -17.46 -17.01 34.85
N ALA A 667 -16.71 -16.89 35.96
CA ALA A 667 -15.28 -17.19 35.99
C ALA A 667 -14.98 -18.63 36.46
N GLY A 668 -15.93 -19.26 37.16
CA GLY A 668 -15.76 -20.55 37.82
C GLY A 668 -15.09 -20.42 39.18
N MET A 669 -14.69 -21.54 39.76
CA MET A 669 -14.16 -21.59 41.13
C MET A 669 -12.62 -21.67 41.15
N LEU A 670 -11.96 -20.77 41.89
CA LEU A 670 -10.51 -20.81 42.14
C LEU A 670 -10.16 -21.91 43.13
N GLY A 671 -10.96 -22.04 44.19
CA GLY A 671 -10.79 -23.05 45.23
C GLY A 671 -11.71 -22.82 46.42
N TYR A 672 -11.52 -23.64 47.44
CA TYR A 672 -12.24 -23.58 48.70
C TYR A 672 -11.27 -23.42 49.86
N THR A 673 -11.73 -22.80 50.94
CA THR A 673 -11.04 -22.81 52.21
C THR A 673 -11.98 -23.22 53.33
N ILE A 674 -11.48 -23.99 54.28
CA ILE A 674 -12.21 -24.47 55.43
C ILE A 674 -11.49 -24.09 56.71
N TRP A 675 -12.26 -23.77 57.75
CA TRP A 675 -11.76 -23.53 59.10
C TRP A 675 -12.81 -23.96 60.13
N VAL A 676 -12.35 -24.09 61.38
CA VAL A 676 -13.17 -24.55 62.50
C VAL A 676 -12.93 -23.70 63.73
N GLY A 677 -14.00 -23.47 64.49
CA GLY A 677 -14.00 -22.76 65.76
C GLY A 677 -14.95 -23.37 66.79
N HIS A 678 -14.98 -22.77 67.98
CA HIS A 678 -15.95 -23.05 69.04
C HIS A 678 -17.26 -22.28 68.83
N GLN A 679 -17.23 -21.25 67.98
CA GLN A 679 -18.38 -20.46 67.60
C GLN A 679 -18.52 -20.38 66.07
N GLU A 680 -19.72 -20.02 65.60
CA GLU A 680 -20.00 -19.75 64.20
C GLU A 680 -19.00 -18.74 63.62
N CYS A 681 -18.45 -19.03 62.42
CA CYS A 681 -17.44 -18.22 61.71
C CYS A 681 -16.04 -18.11 62.37
N GLU A 682 -15.82 -18.66 63.56
CA GLU A 682 -14.52 -18.57 64.25
C GLU A 682 -13.49 -19.57 63.67
N ASP A 683 -12.21 -19.18 63.63
CA ASP A 683 -11.09 -19.93 63.02
C ASP A 683 -10.05 -20.45 64.04
N LEU A 684 -10.37 -20.43 65.33
CA LEU A 684 -9.44 -20.67 66.43
C LEU A 684 -8.95 -22.13 66.55
N ILE A 685 -9.75 -23.11 66.13
CA ILE A 685 -9.39 -24.54 66.22
C ILE A 685 -8.53 -24.98 65.03
N HIS A 686 -8.86 -24.49 63.85
CA HIS A 686 -8.07 -24.72 62.64
C HIS A 686 -8.23 -23.54 61.70
N ILE A 687 -7.12 -22.88 61.37
CA ILE A 687 -7.09 -21.72 60.47
C ILE A 687 -7.46 -22.11 59.02
N HIS A 688 -7.70 -21.11 58.18
CA HIS A 688 -8.01 -21.29 56.76
C HIS A 688 -7.07 -22.26 56.05
N HIS A 689 -7.64 -23.33 55.50
CA HIS A 689 -6.90 -24.35 54.75
C HIS A 689 -7.64 -24.74 53.48
N ASP A 690 -6.90 -24.91 52.38
CA ASP A 690 -7.40 -25.45 51.13
C ASP A 690 -7.30 -26.99 51.15
N PRO A 691 -8.44 -27.70 51.26
CA PRO A 691 -8.46 -29.16 51.33
C PRO A 691 -8.04 -29.82 50.00
N HIS A 692 -8.02 -29.07 48.90
CA HIS A 692 -7.69 -29.57 47.56
C HIS A 692 -6.28 -29.21 47.11
N LYS A 693 -5.48 -28.56 47.94
CA LYS A 693 -4.11 -28.13 47.63
C LYS A 693 -3.20 -29.25 47.10
N HIS A 694 -3.43 -30.49 47.54
CA HIS A 694 -2.64 -31.66 47.14
C HIS A 694 -3.10 -32.30 45.81
N LEU A 695 -4.20 -31.82 45.22
CA LEU A 695 -4.77 -32.32 43.98
C LEU A 695 -4.22 -31.54 42.78
N PHE A 696 -4.07 -32.22 41.65
CA PHE A 696 -3.45 -31.64 40.46
C PHE A 696 -4.43 -30.87 39.57
N ASP A 697 -5.73 -31.18 39.64
CA ASP A 697 -6.73 -30.67 38.70
C ASP A 697 -8.09 -30.47 39.39
N LYS A 698 -8.85 -29.44 38.96
CA LYS A 698 -10.18 -29.12 39.52
C LYS A 698 -11.19 -30.26 39.34
N SER A 699 -11.04 -31.10 38.32
CA SER A 699 -11.88 -32.29 38.10
C SER A 699 -11.75 -33.34 39.21
N GLN A 700 -10.70 -33.26 40.04
CA GLN A 700 -10.47 -34.18 41.16
C GLN A 700 -11.07 -33.67 42.47
N TRP A 701 -11.64 -32.46 42.50
CA TRP A 701 -12.17 -31.87 43.72
C TRP A 701 -13.34 -32.68 44.27
N THR A 702 -13.22 -33.09 45.52
CA THR A 702 -14.16 -33.99 46.20
C THR A 702 -15.24 -33.25 47.00
N HIS A 703 -15.24 -31.91 46.99
CA HIS A 703 -16.11 -31.04 47.81
C HIS A 703 -16.27 -31.52 49.27
N SER A 704 -15.18 -32.04 49.82
CA SER A 704 -15.09 -32.56 51.18
C SER A 704 -13.70 -32.34 51.72
N ALA A 705 -13.61 -32.20 53.05
CA ALA A 705 -12.37 -31.98 53.77
C ALA A 705 -12.30 -32.91 54.97
N MET A 706 -11.09 -33.40 55.25
CA MET A 706 -10.74 -34.08 56.49
C MET A 706 -9.58 -33.30 57.12
N ILE A 707 -9.87 -32.62 58.21
CA ILE A 707 -8.96 -31.75 58.93
C ILE A 707 -8.14 -32.61 59.91
N SER A 708 -6.89 -32.88 59.54
CA SER A 708 -5.93 -33.64 60.33
C SER A 708 -4.49 -33.33 59.88
N PRO A 709 -3.52 -33.19 60.80
CA PRO A 709 -3.67 -33.25 62.26
C PRO A 709 -4.33 -31.98 62.82
N ILE A 710 -4.99 -32.09 63.99
CA ILE A 710 -5.49 -30.94 64.73
C ILE A 710 -4.27 -30.12 65.25
N PRO A 711 -4.22 -28.80 65.04
CA PRO A 711 -3.10 -27.97 65.45
C PRO A 711 -3.07 -27.74 66.97
N ALA A 712 -1.89 -27.40 67.48
CA ALA A 712 -1.70 -27.05 68.89
C ALA A 712 -2.60 -25.86 69.28
N PRO A 713 -3.17 -25.82 70.51
CA PRO A 713 -2.81 -26.63 71.68
C PRO A 713 -3.47 -28.01 71.75
N TYR A 714 -4.34 -28.36 70.81
CA TYR A 714 -5.10 -29.61 70.85
C TYR A 714 -4.33 -30.73 70.14
N ASN A 715 -4.06 -31.84 70.85
CA ASN A 715 -3.63 -33.09 70.23
C ASN A 715 -4.82 -34.04 69.97
N ILE A 716 -5.90 -33.83 70.72
CA ILE A 716 -7.18 -34.54 70.68
C ILE A 716 -8.23 -33.49 71.03
N LEU A 717 -9.33 -33.45 70.29
CA LEU A 717 -10.45 -32.55 70.54
C LEU A 717 -11.17 -32.98 71.84
N PRO A 718 -11.37 -32.07 72.82
CA PRO A 718 -12.23 -32.35 73.95
C PRO A 718 -13.68 -32.57 73.51
N ASP A 719 -14.47 -33.13 74.41
CA ASP A 719 -15.91 -33.24 74.23
C ASP A 719 -16.51 -31.83 74.29
N ASP A 720 -16.92 -31.32 73.12
CA ASP A 720 -17.42 -29.96 72.92
C ASP A 720 -18.17 -29.84 71.58
N GLU A 721 -18.76 -28.68 71.35
CA GLU A 721 -19.39 -28.29 70.08
C GLU A 721 -18.39 -27.54 69.19
N TYR A 722 -18.28 -27.96 67.93
CA TYR A 722 -17.39 -27.32 66.94
C TYR A 722 -18.18 -26.87 65.73
N PHE A 723 -17.88 -25.68 65.21
CA PHE A 723 -18.58 -25.08 64.08
C PHE A 723 -17.66 -25.02 62.86
N ILE A 724 -18.18 -25.46 61.71
CA ILE A 724 -17.42 -25.55 60.47
C ILE A 724 -17.80 -24.40 59.57
N THR A 725 -16.80 -23.75 58.99
CA THR A 725 -17.02 -22.67 58.02
C THR A 725 -16.30 -22.99 56.72
N VAL A 726 -17.00 -22.80 55.60
CA VAL A 726 -16.47 -23.01 54.25
C VAL A 726 -16.56 -21.71 53.46
N ARG A 727 -15.47 -21.32 52.83
CA ARG A 727 -15.40 -20.21 51.87
C ARG A 727 -15.06 -20.72 50.49
N ALA A 728 -15.79 -20.21 49.52
CA ALA A 728 -15.62 -20.47 48.11
C ALA A 728 -15.10 -19.20 47.44
N LEU A 729 -14.08 -19.30 46.58
CA LEU A 729 -13.46 -18.19 45.88
C LEU A 729 -13.68 -18.34 44.37
N ASN A 730 -14.12 -17.29 43.66
CA ASN A 730 -14.22 -17.34 42.20
C ASN A 730 -12.83 -17.27 41.52
N ASP A 731 -12.75 -17.71 40.27
CA ASP A 731 -11.51 -17.83 39.48
C ASP A 731 -11.23 -16.62 38.57
N VAL A 732 -11.57 -15.43 39.08
CA VAL A 732 -11.28 -14.18 38.38
C VAL A 732 -9.78 -13.94 38.29
N LYS A 733 -9.32 -13.55 37.10
CA LYS A 733 -7.89 -13.44 36.80
C LYS A 733 -7.24 -12.11 37.21
N TYR A 734 -8.03 -11.06 37.37
CA TYR A 734 -7.58 -9.71 37.75
C TYR A 734 -8.61 -9.00 38.62
N GLY A 735 -8.20 -8.13 39.54
CA GLY A 735 -9.13 -7.42 40.45
C GLY A 735 -9.36 -8.09 41.80
N GLY A 736 -8.76 -9.26 42.04
CA GLY A 736 -8.94 -10.04 43.27
C GLY A 736 -10.13 -11.00 43.21
N PRO A 737 -10.02 -12.20 43.80
CA PRO A 737 -11.13 -13.13 43.88
C PRO A 737 -12.24 -12.58 44.79
N LEU A 738 -13.47 -12.87 44.40
CA LEU A 738 -14.69 -12.62 45.15
C LEU A 738 -15.04 -13.90 45.92
N ALA A 739 -15.50 -13.74 47.15
CA ALA A 739 -15.66 -14.83 48.10
C ALA A 739 -17.10 -14.96 48.58
N ALA A 740 -17.57 -16.19 48.73
CA ALA A 740 -18.78 -16.51 49.47
C ALA A 740 -18.41 -17.41 50.65
N THR A 741 -18.75 -17.01 51.87
CA THR A 741 -18.46 -17.77 53.10
C THR A 741 -19.76 -18.19 53.76
N VAL A 742 -19.87 -19.47 54.08
CA VAL A 742 -20.99 -20.05 54.81
C VAL A 742 -20.49 -20.61 56.13
N CYS A 743 -20.92 -19.98 57.21
CA CYS A 743 -20.71 -20.45 58.58
C CYS A 743 -21.87 -21.37 58.95
N HIS A 744 -21.56 -22.64 59.17
CA HIS A 744 -22.57 -23.64 59.48
C HIS A 744 -22.99 -23.55 60.95
N THR A 745 -24.29 -23.44 61.19
CA THR A 745 -24.88 -23.23 62.52
C THR A 745 -25.17 -24.52 63.29
N VAL A 746 -25.19 -25.67 62.62
CA VAL A 746 -25.34 -26.95 63.31
C VAL A 746 -23.96 -27.37 63.82
N PRO A 747 -23.76 -27.58 65.14
CA PRO A 747 -22.46 -27.97 65.66
C PRO A 747 -22.15 -29.44 65.32
N TYR A 748 -20.86 -29.70 65.09
CA TYR A 748 -20.28 -31.04 65.07
C TYR A 748 -19.83 -31.38 66.49
N THR A 749 -20.68 -32.10 67.24
CA THR A 749 -20.43 -32.40 68.66
C THR A 749 -19.53 -33.62 68.80
N VAL A 750 -18.40 -33.45 69.48
CA VAL A 750 -17.56 -34.57 69.90
C VAL A 750 -18.06 -35.03 71.28
N ASP A 751 -18.42 -36.31 71.39
CA ASP A 751 -18.88 -36.89 72.65
C ASP A 751 -18.22 -38.26 72.86
N ASN A 752 -17.28 -38.33 73.81
CA ASN A 752 -16.63 -39.54 74.27
C ASN A 752 -17.09 -39.96 75.67
N SER A 753 -18.14 -39.33 76.19
CA SER A 753 -18.72 -39.68 77.48
C SER A 753 -19.22 -41.12 77.47
N ARG A 754 -19.14 -41.78 78.64
CA ARG A 754 -19.67 -43.14 78.78
C ARG A 754 -21.20 -43.04 78.86
N PRO A 755 -21.94 -43.94 78.20
CA PRO A 755 -23.39 -43.98 78.37
C PRO A 755 -23.71 -44.23 79.85
N ILE A 756 -24.53 -43.35 80.42
CA ILE A 756 -25.01 -43.50 81.78
C ILE A 756 -26.26 -44.37 81.71
N MET A 757 -26.15 -45.65 82.10
CA MET A 757 -27.33 -46.49 82.29
C MET A 757 -27.92 -46.22 83.69
N THR A 758 -29.06 -45.54 83.73
CA THR A 758 -29.90 -45.46 84.93
C THR A 758 -30.96 -46.56 84.88
N ASP A 759 -30.87 -47.50 85.83
CA ASP A 759 -31.75 -48.64 86.15
C ASP A 759 -32.09 -49.66 85.04
N ILE A 760 -31.45 -50.83 85.15
CA ILE A 760 -31.91 -52.09 84.55
C ILE A 760 -33.08 -52.59 85.40
N LEU A 761 -34.31 -52.43 84.91
CA LEU A 761 -35.46 -53.17 85.43
C LEU A 761 -35.24 -54.67 85.15
N TRP A 762 -34.79 -55.39 86.16
CA TRP A 762 -34.78 -56.85 86.16
C TRP A 762 -36.24 -57.32 86.08
N CYS A 763 -36.71 -57.71 84.90
CA CYS A 763 -37.86 -58.60 84.78
C CYS A 763 -37.44 -59.98 85.31
N ILE A 764 -37.72 -60.22 86.59
CA ILE A 764 -37.75 -61.56 87.17
C ILE A 764 -39.01 -62.23 86.62
N ILE A 765 -38.84 -63.35 85.89
CA ILE A 765 -39.91 -64.26 85.46
C ILE A 765 -40.39 -65.06 86.67
#